data_AF-A0A667YBD9-F1
#
_entry.id   AF-A0A667YBD9-F1
#
_cell.length_a   1.000
_cell.length_b   1.000
_cell.length_c   1.000
_cell.angle_alpha   90.00
_cell.angle_beta   90.00
_cell.angle_gamma   90.00
#
_symmetry.space_group_name_H-M   'P 1'
#
loop_
_entity.id
_entity.type
_entity.pdbx_description
1 polymer ?
#
loop_
_entity_poly.entity_id
_entity_poly.type
_entity_poly.pdbx_seq_one_letter_code
_entity_poly.pdbx_strand_id
1 'polypeptide(L)'
;MVYTLEMMQFQRFQDEGYKNWIKSTMGLVYFRDYLEKFLEDETETYHQKLRDKVNLQEEECTKSCSFNNWDPRSSKIPRLDCEVCDRWRDEILANHTSKDGKVLWRNSKPHLWSTNKWEVAKVYMPNGHAKHSSAGDFDLPAFLSLMTQCRHFSKYVQQKPCTEVSNVRNNVMHSPNLKVTQDDLREYLRRIKSLANTLEEHSKLFNGLTQELDKLQNLDFSLMLNGSTEAEKFLDKELQIMKEKMEYLTQKVEEATENMLTPNELHDMEKFLAENKDLQVKLDSQWQSLKEIQEQQGQQLQQLNTRVEKLEKRACEPDDSIPWYKNHLFEVAKKLKWSEPSFSETREGLGFRGQVKINDRIFTGEKVHRSKVQAHQEAAKIALEDSAIAAAIDKVNGVDSASVAQAGLSFFCSVTVELDIKVFPDQIGSETEEAMESAYKKLVPLFGLDPSASDSKDAVLLYCQTYKVSPPEENSGPKGFLRLRGSITFHDPEGSSTKKQTQQQAAKAALQGLHGILQEINVFSENYIGALKEALEASNLGQPSYDFSQTPKQGVTWVGKQSPAEQGGRRVEAEEASQRNEEETEQGQRDERAHAANELPVTYQGTGDAGGSNQSNYLLPAATLTQVTPAKTRERNISGDNRQFLGYVAVTIQKDLGPSEASSQEGAVQEAYSKLLTDLSLGPAATAAGEKQSVVEFFTQKESPLPLEDIVKTSDGMFRCTLTVKGPLTFCSPVGTSRKQEAEQLAAKEALKHLEGLLSTAGENYKGRLQELLAKDGIKKSPQYRAIENLSCVGAADSKQFIGCVTVTVQKDIGPFEASSQERAVQAAYRRLMTDLSLGSAAAAGGDKQTVVEFFTQKECPHPQEDILTTSDGRFRCTLKIKGALTFRSPVGTSKKKEADQLAAKEALNHLEGLLSVCGDKNYKGILQELLAKHQTGSKPEYSTKVIVTGPWEQIG
;
A
#
# COMPACT_ATOMS: atom_id res chain seq x y z
N MET A 1 27.64 39.71 -27.83
CA MET A 1 27.13 39.89 -26.46
C MET A 1 25.62 40.08 -26.42
N VAL A 2 25.01 41.07 -27.09
CA VAL A 2 23.53 41.20 -27.10
C VAL A 2 22.86 40.00 -27.81
N TYR A 3 23.17 39.77 -29.09
CA TYR A 3 22.72 38.58 -29.86
C TYR A 3 22.88 37.24 -29.14
N THR A 4 23.95 37.08 -28.34
CA THR A 4 24.24 35.84 -27.59
C THR A 4 23.39 35.67 -26.32
N LEU A 5 22.74 36.73 -25.83
CA LEU A 5 21.75 36.65 -24.75
C LEU A 5 20.36 36.32 -25.27
N GLU A 6 19.97 36.89 -26.42
CA GLU A 6 18.67 36.62 -27.06
C GLU A 6 18.55 35.16 -27.51
N MET A 7 19.62 34.58 -28.09
CA MET A 7 19.62 33.17 -28.49
C MET A 7 19.49 32.18 -27.31
N MET A 8 19.84 32.57 -26.08
CA MET A 8 19.68 31.71 -24.90
C MET A 8 18.24 31.68 -24.37
N GLN A 9 17.44 32.73 -24.58
CA GLN A 9 16.07 32.83 -24.05
C GLN A 9 15.10 31.82 -24.70
N PHE A 10 15.44 31.29 -25.87
CA PHE A 10 14.55 30.43 -26.65
C PHE A 10 15.01 28.97 -26.77
N GLN A 11 16.08 28.57 -26.06
CA GLN A 11 16.62 27.20 -26.17
C GLN A 11 15.62 26.12 -25.69
N ARG A 12 14.76 26.41 -24.70
CA ARG A 12 13.65 25.53 -24.31
C ARG A 12 12.64 25.25 -25.43
N PHE A 13 12.48 26.17 -26.39
CA PHE A 13 11.67 25.98 -27.58
C PHE A 13 12.40 25.19 -28.69
N GLN A 14 13.48 24.48 -28.37
CA GLN A 14 14.02 23.40 -29.20
C GLN A 14 13.55 22.02 -28.70
N ASP A 15 12.99 21.92 -27.49
CA ASP A 15 12.48 20.67 -26.93
C ASP A 15 11.00 20.46 -27.30
N GLU A 16 10.72 19.52 -28.22
CA GLU A 16 9.34 19.19 -28.63
C GLU A 16 8.45 18.74 -27.46
N GLY A 17 9.03 18.14 -26.42
CA GLY A 17 8.31 17.77 -25.20
C GLY A 17 7.77 19.00 -24.46
N TYR A 18 8.61 20.04 -24.30
CA TYR A 18 8.24 21.30 -23.68
C TYR A 18 7.24 22.09 -24.54
N LYS A 19 7.47 22.16 -25.87
CA LYS A 19 6.51 22.74 -26.83
C LYS A 19 5.12 22.11 -26.68
N ASN A 20 5.06 20.79 -26.55
CA ASN A 20 3.81 20.04 -26.43
C ASN A 20 3.17 20.18 -25.05
N TRP A 21 3.96 20.37 -23.98
CA TRP A 21 3.43 20.74 -22.66
C TRP A 21 2.75 22.11 -22.70
N ILE A 22 3.43 23.14 -23.24
CA ILE A 22 2.85 24.48 -23.44
C ILE A 22 1.57 24.43 -24.27
N LYS A 23 1.56 23.74 -25.42
CA LYS A 23 0.36 23.55 -26.25
C LYS A 23 -0.79 22.86 -25.49
N SER A 24 -0.48 21.89 -24.64
CA SER A 24 -1.47 21.18 -23.82
C SER A 24 -2.10 22.11 -22.78
N THR A 25 -1.27 22.88 -22.05
CA THR A 25 -1.78 23.83 -21.04
C THR A 25 -2.55 24.98 -21.67
N MET A 26 -2.06 25.55 -22.79
CA MET A 26 -2.79 26.57 -23.56
C MET A 26 -4.17 26.07 -24.02
N GLY A 27 -4.30 24.79 -24.40
CA GLY A 27 -5.58 24.20 -24.77
C GLY A 27 -6.56 24.10 -23.60
N LEU A 28 -6.06 23.85 -22.38
CA LEU A 28 -6.86 23.86 -21.15
C LEU A 28 -7.29 25.29 -20.77
N VAL A 29 -6.40 26.28 -20.91
CA VAL A 29 -6.72 27.71 -20.67
C VAL A 29 -7.79 28.19 -21.64
N TYR A 30 -7.64 27.94 -22.95
CA TYR A 30 -8.68 28.32 -23.92
C TYR A 30 -10.02 27.66 -23.61
N PHE A 31 -10.03 26.39 -23.19
CA PHE A 31 -11.27 25.73 -22.79
C PHE A 31 -11.86 26.30 -21.48
N ARG A 32 -11.02 26.69 -20.50
CA ARG A 32 -11.44 27.41 -19.29
C ARG A 32 -12.12 28.74 -19.64
N ASP A 33 -11.53 29.55 -20.52
CA ASP A 33 -12.01 30.90 -20.83
C ASP A 33 -13.35 30.93 -21.60
N TYR A 34 -13.71 29.80 -22.24
CA TYR A 34 -15.03 29.59 -22.84
C TYR A 34 -16.03 29.02 -21.83
N LEU A 35 -15.58 28.11 -20.95
CA LEU A 35 -16.40 27.61 -19.82
C LEU A 35 -16.79 28.71 -18.83
N GLU A 36 -15.88 29.64 -18.50
CA GLU A 36 -16.12 30.74 -17.55
C GLU A 36 -17.36 31.55 -17.95
N LYS A 37 -17.44 31.93 -19.24
CA LYS A 37 -18.55 32.69 -19.83
C LYS A 37 -19.85 31.87 -19.82
N PHE A 38 -19.77 30.62 -20.27
CA PHE A 38 -20.93 29.72 -20.29
C PHE A 38 -21.49 29.45 -18.89
N LEU A 39 -20.63 29.33 -17.88
CA LEU A 39 -21.02 29.05 -16.50
C LEU A 39 -21.49 30.29 -15.75
N GLU A 40 -21.03 31.51 -16.06
CA GLU A 40 -21.60 32.74 -15.50
C GLU A 40 -23.11 32.88 -15.83
N ASP A 41 -23.46 32.69 -17.12
CA ASP A 41 -24.85 32.74 -17.62
C ASP A 41 -25.70 31.57 -17.09
N GLU A 42 -25.20 30.33 -17.20
CA GLU A 42 -25.97 29.15 -16.85
C GLU A 42 -26.08 28.96 -15.33
N THR A 43 -25.11 29.41 -14.54
CA THR A 43 -25.21 29.36 -13.07
C THR A 43 -26.22 30.39 -12.55
N GLU A 44 -26.42 31.54 -13.23
CA GLU A 44 -27.55 32.43 -12.91
C GLU A 44 -28.89 31.78 -13.31
N THR A 45 -28.92 31.13 -14.48
CA THR A 45 -30.08 30.35 -14.95
C THR A 45 -30.43 29.19 -14.01
N TYR A 46 -29.45 28.59 -13.35
CA TYR A 46 -29.64 27.58 -12.30
C TYR A 46 -30.14 28.22 -11.00
N HIS A 47 -29.47 29.28 -10.54
CA HIS A 47 -29.78 30.01 -9.32
C HIS A 47 -31.22 30.55 -9.33
N GLN A 48 -31.69 31.09 -10.46
CA GLN A 48 -33.08 31.51 -10.61
C GLN A 48 -34.06 30.35 -10.43
N LYS A 49 -33.77 29.19 -11.04
CA LYS A 49 -34.63 27.99 -10.89
C LYS A 49 -34.65 27.46 -9.46
N LEU A 50 -33.63 27.74 -8.65
CA LEU A 50 -33.69 27.48 -7.21
C LEU A 50 -34.52 28.54 -6.46
N ARG A 51 -34.34 29.83 -6.75
CA ARG A 51 -35.18 30.93 -6.19
C ARG A 51 -36.67 30.65 -6.40
N ASP A 52 -37.05 30.27 -7.62
CA ASP A 52 -38.41 29.92 -8.00
C ASP A 52 -38.95 28.69 -7.23
N LYS A 53 -38.14 27.64 -7.07
CA LYS A 53 -38.52 26.38 -6.38
C LYS A 53 -38.61 26.51 -4.86
N VAL A 54 -37.70 27.26 -4.25
CA VAL A 54 -37.71 27.54 -2.81
C VAL A 54 -38.93 28.40 -2.42
N ASN A 55 -39.62 28.97 -3.42
CA ASN A 55 -40.84 29.78 -3.32
C ASN A 55 -40.64 30.98 -2.38
N LEU A 56 -39.45 31.58 -2.48
CA LEU A 56 -39.02 32.74 -1.72
C LEU A 56 -38.55 33.83 -2.68
N GLN A 57 -39.51 34.59 -3.18
CA GLN A 57 -39.20 35.90 -3.72
C GLN A 57 -38.90 36.82 -2.52
N GLU A 58 -37.67 37.35 -2.48
CA GLU A 58 -37.19 38.40 -1.56
C GLU A 58 -36.98 38.04 -0.06
N GLU A 59 -37.22 36.80 0.40
CA GLU A 59 -36.80 36.38 1.75
C GLU A 59 -35.28 36.11 1.85
N GLU A 60 -34.55 36.99 2.56
CA GLU A 60 -33.13 36.83 2.87
C GLU A 60 -32.85 36.23 4.26
N CYS A 61 -31.62 35.77 4.49
CA CYS A 61 -31.19 35.23 5.78
C CYS A 61 -30.93 36.32 6.83
N THR A 62 -31.99 36.74 7.52
CA THR A 62 -31.94 37.69 8.66
C THR A 62 -31.04 37.23 9.83
N LYS A 63 -30.65 35.96 9.87
CA LYS A 63 -29.85 35.35 10.94
C LYS A 63 -28.35 35.25 10.64
N SER A 64 -27.89 35.67 9.46
CA SER A 64 -26.47 35.61 9.04
C SER A 64 -25.83 34.22 9.23
N CYS A 65 -26.54 33.17 8.82
CA CYS A 65 -26.13 31.78 9.06
C CYS A 65 -24.76 31.43 8.46
N SER A 66 -23.98 30.63 9.21
CA SER A 66 -22.59 30.28 8.90
C SER A 66 -22.24 28.87 9.39
N PHE A 67 -21.37 28.17 8.66
CA PHE A 67 -20.87 26.84 9.02
C PHE A 67 -19.65 26.86 9.96
N ASN A 68 -19.23 28.02 10.48
CA ASN A 68 -18.05 28.14 11.36
C ASN A 68 -18.10 27.19 12.56
N ASN A 69 -19.30 26.97 13.14
CA ASN A 69 -19.52 26.12 14.30
C ASN A 69 -19.80 24.64 13.95
N TRP A 70 -19.83 24.27 12.67
CA TRP A 70 -20.13 22.90 12.22
C TRP A 70 -18.84 22.09 11.99
N ASP A 71 -18.79 20.86 12.52
CA ASP A 71 -17.66 19.94 12.36
C ASP A 71 -17.67 19.26 10.98
N PRO A 72 -16.70 19.55 10.09
CA PRO A 72 -16.64 18.97 8.75
C PRO A 72 -16.22 17.50 8.74
N ARG A 73 -15.81 16.93 9.88
CA ARG A 73 -15.59 15.49 10.04
C ARG A 73 -16.91 14.72 10.15
N SER A 74 -18.02 15.40 10.44
CA SER A 74 -19.34 14.79 10.46
C SER A 74 -19.87 14.60 9.03
N SER A 75 -20.24 13.37 8.67
CA SER A 75 -20.95 13.05 7.43
C SER A 75 -22.43 13.49 7.44
N LYS A 76 -22.82 14.33 8.40
CA LYS A 76 -24.21 14.72 8.66
C LYS A 76 -24.51 16.06 8.02
N ILE A 77 -25.66 16.15 7.35
CA ILE A 77 -26.20 17.39 6.80
C ILE A 77 -26.22 18.46 7.91
N PRO A 78 -25.63 19.66 7.70
CA PRO A 78 -25.65 20.71 8.71
C PRO A 78 -27.08 21.21 8.94
N ARG A 79 -27.50 21.30 10.20
CA ARG A 79 -28.70 22.04 10.58
C ARG A 79 -28.36 23.53 10.66
N LEU A 80 -29.21 24.38 10.12
CA LEU A 80 -29.11 25.83 10.27
C LEU A 80 -30.39 26.29 10.98
N ASP A 81 -30.26 27.15 11.99
CA ASP A 81 -31.42 27.62 12.76
C ASP A 81 -32.23 28.70 12.01
N CYS A 82 -32.37 28.56 10.69
CA CYS A 82 -33.00 29.50 9.76
C CYS A 82 -33.73 28.75 8.63
N GLU A 83 -35.06 28.87 8.60
CA GLU A 83 -35.95 28.19 7.64
C GLU A 83 -35.71 28.58 6.17
N VAL A 84 -35.19 29.78 5.91
CA VAL A 84 -34.73 30.20 4.57
C VAL A 84 -33.54 29.35 4.15
N CYS A 85 -32.47 29.32 4.95
CA CYS A 85 -31.27 28.55 4.63
C CYS A 85 -31.50 27.04 4.64
N ASP A 86 -32.37 26.52 5.51
CA ASP A 86 -32.71 25.09 5.52
C ASP A 86 -33.40 24.65 4.21
N ARG A 87 -34.35 25.44 3.69
CA ARG A 87 -34.97 25.19 2.38
C ARG A 87 -33.95 25.26 1.23
N TRP A 88 -33.06 26.26 1.25
CA TRP A 88 -31.96 26.38 0.27
C TRP A 88 -31.00 25.18 0.31
N ARG A 89 -30.57 24.76 1.50
CA ARG A 89 -29.72 23.58 1.72
C ARG A 89 -30.35 22.32 1.13
N ASP A 90 -31.65 22.13 1.35
CA ASP A 90 -32.34 20.90 0.97
C ASP A 90 -32.59 20.83 -0.55
N GLU A 91 -32.90 21.96 -1.20
CA GLU A 91 -32.91 22.03 -2.67
C GLU A 91 -31.49 21.88 -3.27
N ILE A 92 -30.46 22.51 -2.70
CA ILE A 92 -29.06 22.31 -3.11
C ILE A 92 -28.69 20.81 -3.08
N LEU A 93 -29.02 20.13 -1.97
CA LEU A 93 -28.74 18.70 -1.79
C LEU A 93 -29.58 17.82 -2.74
N ALA A 94 -30.84 18.17 -2.99
CA ALA A 94 -31.70 17.47 -3.96
C ALA A 94 -31.13 17.55 -5.39
N ASN A 95 -30.50 18.67 -5.75
CA ASN A 95 -29.82 18.88 -7.02
C ASN A 95 -28.36 18.36 -7.03
N HIS A 96 -27.84 17.82 -5.93
CA HIS A 96 -26.51 17.22 -5.85
C HIS A 96 -26.51 15.77 -6.39
N THR A 97 -25.49 15.36 -7.15
CA THR A 97 -25.41 13.99 -7.70
C THR A 97 -25.15 12.96 -6.58
N SER A 98 -24.14 13.19 -5.74
CA SER A 98 -23.91 12.46 -4.50
C SER A 98 -25.00 12.78 -3.48
N LYS A 99 -25.89 11.82 -3.17
CA LYS A 99 -26.92 12.00 -2.13
C LYS A 99 -26.42 11.71 -0.72
N ASP A 100 -25.46 10.80 -0.58
CA ASP A 100 -25.02 10.24 0.70
C ASP A 100 -23.61 10.70 1.13
N GLY A 101 -22.99 11.64 0.40
CA GLY A 101 -21.55 11.89 0.48
C GLY A 101 -21.11 13.35 0.46
N LYS A 102 -20.43 13.77 1.54
CA LYS A 102 -19.42 14.85 1.64
C LYS A 102 -19.65 16.11 0.77
N VAL A 103 -20.84 16.71 0.80
CA VAL A 103 -21.06 18.06 0.23
C VAL A 103 -20.17 19.07 0.98
N LEU A 104 -19.41 19.89 0.25
CA LEU A 104 -18.38 20.76 0.82
C LEU A 104 -18.96 22.12 1.28
N TRP A 105 -19.92 22.03 2.21
CA TRP A 105 -20.65 23.16 2.79
C TRP A 105 -19.75 24.32 3.24
N ARG A 106 -18.57 24.04 3.79
CA ARG A 106 -17.61 25.07 4.26
C ARG A 106 -17.02 25.97 3.17
N ASN A 107 -17.15 25.63 1.89
CA ASN A 107 -16.83 26.56 0.81
C ASN A 107 -17.83 27.73 0.72
N SER A 108 -19.00 27.61 1.34
CA SER A 108 -20.17 28.45 1.04
C SER A 108 -20.70 29.21 2.25
N LYS A 109 -21.35 30.35 2.00
CA LYS A 109 -21.97 31.21 3.02
C LYS A 109 -23.50 31.14 2.93
N PRO A 110 -24.20 30.41 3.82
CA PRO A 110 -25.65 30.19 3.72
C PRO A 110 -26.51 31.46 3.67
N HIS A 111 -26.04 32.55 4.27
CA HIS A 111 -26.74 33.83 4.26
C HIS A 111 -26.70 34.56 2.90
N LEU A 112 -25.88 34.10 1.95
CA LEU A 112 -25.77 34.66 0.60
C LEU A 112 -26.43 33.78 -0.47
N TRP A 113 -27.05 32.65 -0.10
CA TRP A 113 -27.63 31.70 -1.07
C TRP A 113 -28.80 32.25 -1.89
N SER A 114 -29.52 33.27 -1.41
CA SER A 114 -30.59 33.93 -2.17
C SER A 114 -30.09 35.00 -3.16
N THR A 115 -28.91 35.57 -2.89
CA THR A 115 -28.40 36.77 -3.58
C THR A 115 -27.19 36.49 -4.47
N ASN A 116 -26.36 35.49 -4.16
CA ASN A 116 -25.14 35.18 -4.89
C ASN A 116 -25.13 33.73 -5.44
N LYS A 117 -25.29 33.63 -6.76
CA LYS A 117 -25.23 32.36 -7.51
C LYS A 117 -23.95 31.55 -7.29
N TRP A 118 -22.80 32.21 -7.09
CA TRP A 118 -21.51 31.54 -6.90
C TRP A 118 -21.38 30.95 -5.50
N GLU A 119 -21.98 31.55 -4.47
CA GLU A 119 -22.03 30.92 -3.14
C GLU A 119 -22.84 29.61 -3.19
N VAL A 120 -23.91 29.53 -4.00
CA VAL A 120 -24.61 28.28 -4.28
C VAL A 120 -23.76 27.30 -5.09
N ALA A 121 -23.02 27.76 -6.11
CA ALA A 121 -22.19 26.90 -6.95
C ALA A 121 -21.03 26.22 -6.20
N LYS A 122 -20.41 26.92 -5.24
CA LYS A 122 -19.24 26.45 -4.46
C LYS A 122 -19.41 25.13 -3.71
N VAL A 123 -20.63 24.73 -3.38
CA VAL A 123 -20.91 23.47 -2.66
C VAL A 123 -20.67 22.22 -3.53
N TYR A 124 -20.64 22.40 -4.86
CA TYR A 124 -20.38 21.40 -5.90
C TYR A 124 -18.89 21.38 -6.36
N MET A 125 -18.04 22.20 -5.74
CA MET A 125 -16.63 22.40 -6.11
C MET A 125 -15.69 21.82 -5.05
N PRO A 126 -14.39 21.60 -5.35
CA PRO A 126 -13.38 21.15 -4.38
C PRO A 126 -13.21 22.11 -3.19
N ASN A 127 -12.44 21.72 -2.18
CA ASN A 127 -12.13 22.61 -1.05
C ASN A 127 -11.34 23.85 -1.52
N GLY A 128 -11.38 24.92 -0.71
CA GLY A 128 -10.51 26.10 -0.85
C GLY A 128 -11.25 27.37 -1.30
N HIS A 129 -12.30 27.25 -2.11
CA HIS A 129 -12.97 28.39 -2.77
C HIS A 129 -13.81 29.30 -1.85
N ALA A 130 -13.68 29.19 -0.52
CA ALA A 130 -14.47 29.95 0.47
C ALA A 130 -14.36 31.48 0.31
N LYS A 131 -13.22 31.96 -0.17
CA LYS A 131 -12.93 33.39 -0.42
C LYS A 131 -13.48 33.92 -1.75
N HIS A 132 -13.75 33.05 -2.72
CA HIS A 132 -14.07 33.41 -4.11
C HIS A 132 -15.47 34.01 -4.22
N SER A 133 -15.80 34.71 -5.32
CA SER A 133 -17.08 35.42 -5.46
C SER A 133 -17.63 35.56 -6.88
N SER A 134 -16.80 35.37 -7.90
CA SER A 134 -17.05 35.63 -9.31
C SER A 134 -16.49 34.50 -10.20
N ALA A 135 -16.96 34.39 -11.45
CA ALA A 135 -16.52 33.34 -12.38
C ALA A 135 -14.99 33.27 -12.54
N GLY A 136 -14.33 34.43 -12.69
CA GLY A 136 -12.87 34.54 -12.88
C GLY A 136 -12.04 34.05 -11.70
N ASP A 137 -12.61 33.96 -10.49
CA ASP A 137 -11.90 33.43 -9.32
C ASP A 137 -11.73 31.89 -9.38
N PHE A 138 -12.45 31.19 -10.26
CA PHE A 138 -12.47 29.72 -10.31
C PHE A 138 -11.55 29.14 -11.39
N ASP A 139 -10.99 27.96 -11.10
CA ASP A 139 -10.15 27.21 -12.03
C ASP A 139 -10.93 26.14 -12.81
N LEU A 140 -10.29 25.54 -13.82
CA LEU A 140 -10.92 24.51 -14.65
C LEU A 140 -11.38 23.27 -13.83
N PRO A 141 -10.59 22.72 -12.89
CA PRO A 141 -11.06 21.76 -11.89
C PRO A 141 -12.34 22.14 -11.14
N ALA A 142 -12.48 23.39 -10.66
CA ALA A 142 -13.69 23.85 -9.99
C ALA A 142 -14.90 23.86 -10.94
N PHE A 143 -14.75 24.36 -12.17
CA PHE A 143 -15.80 24.33 -13.19
C PHE A 143 -16.22 22.90 -13.58
N LEU A 144 -15.27 22.01 -13.84
CA LEU A 144 -15.55 20.60 -14.17
C LEU A 144 -16.19 19.86 -12.98
N SER A 145 -15.85 20.24 -11.74
CA SER A 145 -16.52 19.72 -10.54
C SER A 145 -17.97 20.19 -10.44
N LEU A 146 -18.24 21.49 -10.62
CA LEU A 146 -19.61 22.04 -10.66
C LEU A 146 -20.48 21.30 -11.68
N MET A 147 -19.96 21.12 -12.91
CA MET A 147 -20.69 20.46 -14.00
C MET A 147 -20.93 18.95 -13.77
N THR A 148 -20.09 18.29 -12.97
CA THR A 148 -20.23 16.85 -12.67
C THR A 148 -21.00 16.57 -11.38
N GLN A 149 -20.99 17.50 -10.42
CA GLN A 149 -21.62 17.34 -9.10
C GLN A 149 -23.02 17.94 -9.00
N CYS A 150 -23.35 18.97 -9.81
CA CYS A 150 -24.69 19.53 -9.88
C CYS A 150 -25.50 18.91 -11.04
N ARG A 151 -26.65 18.29 -10.70
CA ARG A 151 -27.59 17.65 -11.66
C ARG A 151 -28.08 18.59 -12.75
N HIS A 152 -28.10 19.89 -12.50
CA HIS A 152 -28.54 20.88 -13.49
C HIS A 152 -27.72 20.84 -14.79
N PHE A 153 -26.41 20.59 -14.70
CA PHE A 153 -25.54 20.56 -15.89
C PHE A 153 -25.55 19.22 -16.65
N SER A 154 -26.14 18.15 -16.08
CA SER A 154 -26.16 16.83 -16.74
C SER A 154 -27.04 16.77 -18.00
N LYS A 155 -27.78 17.85 -18.29
CA LYS A 155 -28.52 18.07 -19.55
C LYS A 155 -27.63 18.53 -20.72
N TYR A 156 -26.41 19.00 -20.42
CA TYR A 156 -25.44 19.52 -21.41
C TYR A 156 -24.23 18.62 -21.59
N VAL A 157 -23.86 17.87 -20.56
CA VAL A 157 -22.67 17.02 -20.60
C VAL A 157 -22.82 15.82 -19.68
N GLN A 158 -22.30 14.67 -20.12
CA GLN A 158 -22.16 13.50 -19.27
C GLN A 158 -20.91 13.63 -18.39
N GLN A 159 -20.89 12.97 -17.23
CA GLN A 159 -19.73 13.08 -16.32
C GLN A 159 -18.41 12.64 -16.96
N LYS A 160 -18.43 11.61 -17.83
CA LYS A 160 -17.21 11.02 -18.44
C LYS A 160 -16.36 12.03 -19.22
N PRO A 161 -16.87 12.79 -20.21
CA PRO A 161 -16.12 13.87 -20.87
C PRO A 161 -15.46 14.88 -19.91
N CYS A 162 -16.16 15.32 -18.86
CA CYS A 162 -15.57 16.21 -17.87
C CYS A 162 -14.42 15.54 -17.11
N THR A 163 -14.59 14.29 -16.66
CA THR A 163 -13.51 13.51 -16.03
C THR A 163 -12.32 13.29 -16.96
N GLU A 164 -12.55 13.07 -18.26
CA GLU A 164 -11.47 12.93 -19.24
C GLU A 164 -10.62 14.21 -19.36
N VAL A 165 -11.24 15.39 -19.35
CA VAL A 165 -10.51 16.68 -19.38
C VAL A 165 -9.87 17.02 -18.02
N SER A 166 -10.51 16.67 -16.88
CA SER A 166 -9.86 16.75 -15.57
C SER A 166 -8.59 15.89 -15.51
N ASN A 167 -8.61 14.70 -16.11
CA ASN A 167 -7.43 13.84 -16.20
C ASN A 167 -6.35 14.42 -17.13
N VAL A 168 -6.72 15.14 -18.21
CA VAL A 168 -5.74 15.90 -19.02
C VAL A 168 -5.07 16.98 -18.18
N ARG A 169 -5.84 17.81 -17.45
CA ARG A 169 -5.29 18.83 -16.54
C ARG A 169 -4.34 18.20 -15.53
N ASN A 170 -4.74 17.09 -14.91
CA ASN A 170 -3.90 16.42 -13.92
C ASN A 170 -2.60 15.89 -14.55
N ASN A 171 -2.65 15.18 -15.68
CA ASN A 171 -1.44 14.68 -16.34
C ASN A 171 -0.47 15.82 -16.75
N VAL A 172 -1.00 16.92 -17.29
CA VAL A 172 -0.19 18.07 -17.72
C VAL A 172 0.42 18.79 -16.51
N MET A 173 -0.34 19.03 -15.44
CA MET A 173 0.14 19.70 -14.23
C MET A 173 1.04 18.80 -13.36
N HIS A 174 0.92 17.48 -13.46
CA HIS A 174 1.83 16.50 -12.84
C HIS A 174 3.04 16.11 -13.69
N SER A 175 3.18 16.59 -14.94
CA SER A 175 4.43 16.38 -15.69
C SER A 175 5.59 17.01 -14.90
N PRO A 176 6.57 16.22 -14.41
CA PRO A 176 7.58 16.72 -13.47
C PRO A 176 8.66 17.51 -14.21
N ASN A 177 9.05 17.03 -15.40
CA ASN A 177 10.04 17.63 -16.29
C ASN A 177 9.45 18.64 -17.29
N LEU A 178 8.16 18.97 -17.15
CA LEU A 178 7.40 19.86 -18.05
C LEU A 178 7.38 19.41 -19.53
N LYS A 179 7.33 18.09 -19.78
CA LYS A 179 7.25 17.51 -21.14
C LYS A 179 5.99 16.68 -21.35
N VAL A 180 5.52 16.64 -22.61
CA VAL A 180 4.36 15.87 -23.09
C VAL A 180 4.72 15.27 -24.45
N THR A 181 4.38 14.01 -24.73
CA THR A 181 4.69 13.40 -26.04
C THR A 181 3.77 13.95 -27.15
N GLN A 182 4.15 13.75 -28.42
CA GLN A 182 3.29 14.17 -29.54
C GLN A 182 1.95 13.39 -29.57
N ASP A 183 1.93 12.14 -29.10
CA ASP A 183 0.72 11.34 -28.99
C ASP A 183 -0.16 11.78 -27.82
N ASP A 184 0.45 12.09 -26.67
CA ASP A 184 -0.27 12.67 -25.53
C ASP A 184 -0.89 14.03 -25.91
N LEU A 185 -0.16 14.92 -26.59
CA LEU A 185 -0.71 16.20 -27.06
C LEU A 185 -1.94 15.97 -27.98
N ARG A 186 -1.85 15.02 -28.92
CA ARG A 186 -2.97 14.67 -29.81
C ARG A 186 -4.18 14.17 -29.01
N GLU A 187 -3.97 13.26 -28.06
CA GLU A 187 -5.03 12.69 -27.23
C GLU A 187 -5.64 13.71 -26.26
N TYR A 188 -4.82 14.60 -25.68
CA TYR A 188 -5.24 15.66 -24.77
C TYR A 188 -6.10 16.70 -25.49
N LEU A 189 -5.64 17.22 -26.63
CA LEU A 189 -6.44 18.13 -27.45
C LEU A 189 -7.68 17.45 -28.02
N ARG A 190 -7.64 16.15 -28.37
CA ARG A 190 -8.83 15.38 -28.79
C ARG A 190 -9.89 15.32 -27.69
N ARG A 191 -9.52 15.09 -26.42
CA ARG A 191 -10.46 15.09 -25.28
C ARG A 191 -11.09 16.46 -25.07
N ILE A 192 -10.28 17.53 -25.10
CA ILE A 192 -10.77 18.91 -24.96
C ILE A 192 -11.73 19.27 -26.09
N LYS A 193 -11.36 19.00 -27.36
CA LYS A 193 -12.22 19.18 -28.54
C LYS A 193 -13.52 18.37 -28.44
N SER A 194 -13.45 17.12 -27.96
CA SER A 194 -14.63 16.28 -27.78
C SER A 194 -15.63 16.87 -26.79
N LEU A 195 -15.15 17.47 -25.68
CA LEU A 195 -16.00 18.15 -24.71
C LEU A 195 -16.52 19.50 -25.24
N ALA A 196 -15.67 20.29 -25.91
CA ALA A 196 -16.06 21.54 -26.55
C ALA A 196 -17.19 21.34 -27.56
N ASN A 197 -17.08 20.34 -28.45
CA ASN A 197 -18.12 20.01 -29.43
C ASN A 197 -19.45 19.62 -28.76
N THR A 198 -19.44 18.85 -27.66
CA THR A 198 -20.66 18.52 -26.89
C THR A 198 -21.33 19.77 -26.32
N LEU A 199 -20.55 20.78 -25.93
CA LEU A 199 -21.09 22.06 -25.44
C LEU A 199 -21.51 22.99 -26.59
N GLU A 200 -20.92 22.89 -27.78
CA GLU A 200 -21.31 23.62 -29.01
C GLU A 200 -22.71 23.24 -29.49
N GLU A 201 -23.13 21.97 -29.31
CA GLU A 201 -24.52 21.52 -29.55
C GLU A 201 -25.56 22.27 -28.69
N HIS A 202 -25.14 22.88 -27.58
CA HIS A 202 -26.00 23.55 -26.61
C HIS A 202 -25.78 25.07 -26.51
N SER A 203 -24.56 25.57 -26.78
CA SER A 203 -24.23 26.98 -26.71
C SER A 203 -23.25 27.39 -27.80
N LYS A 204 -23.65 28.41 -28.57
CA LYS A 204 -22.84 28.98 -29.65
C LYS A 204 -21.58 29.73 -29.17
N LEU A 205 -21.36 29.83 -27.86
CA LEU A 205 -20.10 30.31 -27.29
C LEU A 205 -18.91 29.46 -27.75
N PHE A 206 -19.07 28.14 -27.89
CA PHE A 206 -17.98 27.22 -28.23
C PHE A 206 -17.63 27.19 -29.74
N ASN A 207 -18.40 27.88 -30.57
CA ASN A 207 -18.15 27.98 -32.02
C ASN A 207 -16.73 28.45 -32.31
N GLY A 208 -15.97 27.61 -33.02
CA GLY A 208 -14.60 27.92 -33.44
C GLY A 208 -13.51 27.53 -32.44
N LEU A 209 -13.82 27.21 -31.18
CA LEU A 209 -12.80 26.77 -30.21
C LEU A 209 -12.03 25.55 -30.72
N THR A 210 -12.72 24.56 -31.32
CA THR A 210 -12.07 23.40 -31.94
C THR A 210 -11.08 23.80 -33.05
N GLN A 211 -11.37 24.86 -33.82
CA GLN A 211 -10.45 25.41 -34.83
C GLN A 211 -9.26 26.16 -34.20
N GLU A 212 -9.46 26.83 -33.06
CA GLU A 212 -8.36 27.44 -32.30
C GLU A 212 -7.44 26.37 -31.71
N LEU A 213 -7.99 25.26 -31.23
CA LEU A 213 -7.24 24.10 -30.76
C LEU A 213 -6.56 23.32 -31.91
N ASP A 214 -7.10 23.34 -33.14
CA ASP A 214 -6.41 22.84 -34.34
C ASP A 214 -5.24 23.74 -34.74
N LYS A 215 -5.40 25.07 -34.70
CA LYS A 215 -4.30 26.03 -34.93
C LYS A 215 -3.20 25.86 -33.88
N LEU A 216 -3.58 25.73 -32.60
CA LEU A 216 -2.65 25.54 -31.48
C LEU A 216 -1.84 24.24 -31.60
N GLN A 217 -2.49 23.14 -31.98
CA GLN A 217 -1.82 21.85 -32.20
C GLN A 217 -0.69 21.96 -33.23
N ASN A 218 -0.99 22.64 -34.35
CA ASN A 218 -0.08 22.79 -35.49
C ASN A 218 0.79 24.06 -35.42
N LEU A 219 0.77 24.79 -34.30
CA LEU A 219 1.53 26.03 -34.13
C LEU A 219 3.04 25.77 -34.15
N ASP A 220 3.77 26.49 -34.99
CA ASP A 220 5.23 26.49 -34.99
C ASP A 220 5.78 27.69 -34.19
N PHE A 221 6.44 27.38 -33.08
CA PHE A 221 7.08 28.38 -32.23
C PHE A 221 8.31 29.01 -32.89
N SER A 222 8.97 28.33 -33.84
CA SER A 222 10.08 28.89 -34.61
C SER A 222 9.66 29.96 -35.60
N LEU A 223 8.36 30.05 -35.95
CA LEU A 223 7.79 31.19 -36.68
C LEU A 223 7.32 32.30 -35.72
N MET A 224 6.66 31.92 -34.62
CA MET A 224 6.15 32.86 -33.60
C MET A 224 7.22 33.76 -32.98
N LEU A 225 8.44 33.25 -32.78
CA LEU A 225 9.49 33.93 -32.03
C LEU A 225 10.35 34.90 -32.88
N ASN A 226 10.11 35.00 -34.20
CA ASN A 226 10.91 35.83 -35.12
C ASN A 226 10.58 37.35 -35.08
N GLY A 227 10.32 37.90 -33.89
CA GLY A 227 10.29 39.35 -33.66
C GLY A 227 9.00 40.09 -34.04
N SER A 228 7.84 39.63 -33.56
CA SER A 228 6.58 40.40 -33.63
C SER A 228 5.94 40.59 -32.24
N THR A 229 4.91 41.45 -32.15
CA THR A 229 4.10 41.60 -30.93
C THR A 229 3.25 40.36 -30.58
N GLU A 230 3.32 39.28 -31.36
CA GLU A 230 2.75 37.98 -31.01
C GLU A 230 3.77 37.11 -30.24
N ALA A 231 5.08 37.34 -30.42
CA ALA A 231 6.13 36.71 -29.61
C ALA A 231 6.00 37.13 -28.14
N GLU A 232 5.86 38.42 -27.86
CA GLU A 232 5.67 38.98 -26.52
C GLU A 232 4.44 38.37 -25.83
N LYS A 233 3.28 38.41 -26.50
CA LYS A 233 2.02 37.82 -26.03
C LYS A 233 2.10 36.30 -25.80
N PHE A 234 2.99 35.60 -26.50
CA PHE A 234 3.22 34.18 -26.29
C PHE A 234 4.12 33.93 -25.07
N LEU A 235 5.18 34.71 -24.89
CA LEU A 235 6.06 34.63 -23.71
C LEU A 235 5.33 35.05 -22.42
N ASP A 236 4.38 35.98 -22.51
CA ASP A 236 3.49 36.32 -21.38
C ASP A 236 2.54 35.15 -21.03
N LYS A 237 2.03 34.42 -22.03
CA LYS A 237 1.23 33.20 -21.82
C LYS A 237 2.06 32.06 -21.23
N GLU A 238 3.30 31.86 -21.69
CA GLU A 238 4.25 30.93 -21.06
C GLU A 238 4.47 31.30 -19.59
N LEU A 239 4.77 32.58 -19.31
CA LEU A 239 5.01 33.04 -17.95
C LEU A 239 3.78 32.83 -17.05
N GLN A 240 2.57 33.04 -17.58
CA GLN A 240 1.32 32.79 -16.86
C GLN A 240 1.12 31.29 -16.58
N ILE A 241 1.34 30.42 -17.57
CA ILE A 241 1.31 28.96 -17.42
C ILE A 241 2.32 28.49 -16.36
N MET A 242 3.51 29.08 -16.31
CA MET A 242 4.52 28.76 -15.29
C MET A 242 4.10 29.24 -13.88
N LYS A 243 3.42 30.39 -13.75
CA LYS A 243 2.83 30.83 -12.47
C LYS A 243 1.74 29.87 -11.99
N GLU A 244 0.84 29.44 -12.86
CA GLU A 244 -0.21 28.47 -12.53
C GLU A 244 0.37 27.11 -12.11
N LYS A 245 1.46 26.66 -12.76
CA LYS A 245 2.23 25.47 -12.36
C LYS A 245 2.89 25.65 -10.97
N MET A 246 3.41 26.83 -10.65
CA MET A 246 3.99 27.13 -9.33
C MET A 246 2.91 27.22 -8.25
N GLU A 247 1.82 27.95 -8.48
CA GLU A 247 0.72 28.08 -7.53
C GLU A 247 0.06 26.72 -7.24
N TYR A 248 -0.09 25.86 -8.26
CA TYR A 248 -0.49 24.47 -8.06
C TYR A 248 0.48 23.68 -7.17
N LEU A 249 1.80 23.87 -7.32
CA LEU A 249 2.78 23.26 -6.43
C LEU A 249 2.66 23.82 -5.00
N THR A 250 2.45 25.13 -4.83
CA THR A 250 2.23 25.77 -3.51
C THR A 250 1.00 25.19 -2.82
N GLN A 251 -0.15 25.15 -3.49
CA GLN A 251 -1.38 24.54 -2.96
C GLN A 251 -1.16 23.07 -2.59
N LYS A 252 -0.46 22.31 -3.45
CA LYS A 252 -0.14 20.90 -3.19
C LYS A 252 0.79 20.72 -1.97
N VAL A 253 1.70 21.66 -1.70
CA VAL A 253 2.50 21.67 -0.47
C VAL A 253 1.59 22.02 0.72
N GLU A 254 0.84 23.12 0.67
CA GLU A 254 -0.05 23.55 1.76
C GLU A 254 -1.08 22.48 2.19
N GLU A 255 -1.64 21.72 1.23
CA GLU A 255 -2.60 20.64 1.50
C GLU A 255 -1.98 19.32 2.00
N ALA A 256 -0.63 19.18 2.03
CA ALA A 256 0.10 17.93 2.26
C ALA A 256 -0.02 17.37 3.70
N THR A 257 -1.21 16.85 4.03
CA THR A 257 -1.53 16.21 5.31
C THR A 257 -1.45 14.68 5.28
N GLU A 258 -1.40 14.06 4.09
CA GLU A 258 -1.21 12.59 3.93
C GLU A 258 -0.65 12.20 2.55
N ASN A 259 -0.98 12.94 1.47
CA ASN A 259 -0.40 12.76 0.14
C ASN A 259 0.84 13.67 -0.04
N MET A 260 2.03 13.09 -0.11
CA MET A 260 3.27 13.85 -0.32
C MET A 260 3.40 14.36 -1.76
N LEU A 261 4.05 15.52 -1.95
CA LEU A 261 4.78 15.77 -3.19
C LEU A 261 5.85 14.69 -3.35
N THR A 262 6.08 14.23 -4.58
CA THR A 262 7.34 13.56 -4.85
C THR A 262 8.44 14.62 -4.77
N PRO A 263 9.55 14.41 -4.02
CA PRO A 263 10.63 15.40 -3.95
C PRO A 263 11.17 15.79 -5.33
N ASN A 264 11.08 14.86 -6.28
CA ASN A 264 11.38 15.01 -7.69
C ASN A 264 10.62 16.18 -8.36
N GLU A 265 9.32 16.37 -8.11
CA GLU A 265 8.52 17.44 -8.75
C GLU A 265 9.05 18.85 -8.44
N LEU A 266 9.60 19.07 -7.23
CA LEU A 266 10.22 20.35 -6.87
C LEU A 266 11.67 20.45 -7.36
N HIS A 267 12.43 19.35 -7.31
CA HIS A 267 13.81 19.33 -7.80
C HIS A 267 13.91 19.52 -9.32
N ASP A 268 13.03 18.88 -10.09
CA ASP A 268 12.95 19.05 -11.54
C ASP A 268 12.53 20.48 -11.92
N MET A 269 11.65 21.12 -11.14
CA MET A 269 11.29 22.53 -11.29
C MET A 269 12.48 23.45 -10.97
N GLU A 270 13.20 23.21 -9.87
CA GLU A 270 14.39 23.99 -9.51
C GLU A 270 15.45 23.94 -10.60
N LYS A 271 15.72 22.74 -11.12
CA LYS A 271 16.64 22.49 -12.21
C LYS A 271 16.19 23.20 -13.50
N PHE A 272 14.92 23.09 -13.88
CA PHE A 272 14.37 23.75 -15.06
C PHE A 272 14.53 25.28 -14.99
N LEU A 273 14.32 25.88 -13.82
CA LEU A 273 14.53 27.32 -13.60
C LEU A 273 16.01 27.71 -13.65
N ALA A 274 16.90 26.91 -13.06
CA ALA A 274 18.35 27.13 -13.14
C ALA A 274 18.89 27.06 -14.58
N GLU A 275 18.28 26.22 -15.43
CA GLU A 275 18.54 26.13 -16.87
C GLU A 275 17.91 27.31 -17.66
N ASN A 276 16.79 27.89 -17.19
CA ASN A 276 16.03 28.96 -17.86
C ASN A 276 16.02 30.28 -17.05
N LYS A 277 17.16 30.98 -17.05
CA LYS A 277 17.40 32.18 -16.22
C LYS A 277 16.41 33.34 -16.43
N ASP A 278 15.83 33.47 -17.63
CA ASP A 278 14.82 34.50 -17.90
C ASP A 278 13.49 34.20 -17.18
N LEU A 279 13.09 32.93 -17.09
CA LEU A 279 11.95 32.50 -16.28
C LEU A 279 12.30 32.56 -14.79
N GLN A 280 13.52 32.16 -14.39
CA GLN A 280 13.99 32.26 -13.00
C GLN A 280 13.83 33.68 -12.44
N VAL A 281 14.33 34.70 -13.14
CA VAL A 281 14.23 36.11 -12.70
C VAL A 281 12.78 36.62 -12.68
N LYS A 282 11.92 36.15 -13.61
CA LYS A 282 10.50 36.55 -13.67
C LYS A 282 9.61 35.84 -12.65
N LEU A 283 10.08 34.74 -12.05
CA LEU A 283 9.31 33.86 -11.15
C LEU A 283 9.92 33.72 -9.75
N ASP A 284 11.02 34.41 -9.46
CA ASP A 284 11.75 34.29 -8.18
C ASP A 284 10.84 34.50 -6.97
N SER A 285 9.97 35.51 -6.99
CA SER A 285 9.03 35.78 -5.89
C SER A 285 8.08 34.60 -5.59
N GLN A 286 7.56 33.93 -6.62
CA GLN A 286 6.73 32.73 -6.49
C GLN A 286 7.56 31.54 -5.98
N TRP A 287 8.79 31.41 -6.48
CA TRP A 287 9.71 30.32 -6.13
C TRP A 287 10.22 30.42 -4.69
N GLN A 288 10.59 31.61 -4.21
CA GLN A 288 10.96 31.83 -2.81
C GLN A 288 9.77 31.56 -1.88
N SER A 289 8.56 32.00 -2.23
CA SER A 289 7.36 31.71 -1.42
C SER A 289 7.07 30.20 -1.31
N LEU A 290 7.22 29.45 -2.42
CA LEU A 290 7.09 28.00 -2.43
C LEU A 290 8.17 27.32 -1.54
N LYS A 291 9.41 27.82 -1.59
CA LYS A 291 10.50 27.35 -0.71
C LYS A 291 10.26 27.68 0.77
N GLU A 292 9.82 28.90 1.09
CA GLU A 292 9.51 29.30 2.46
C GLU A 292 8.43 28.38 3.07
N ILE A 293 7.40 28.02 2.31
CA ILE A 293 6.34 27.12 2.77
C ILE A 293 6.88 25.68 2.94
N GLN A 294 7.70 25.20 2.00
CA GLN A 294 8.37 23.90 2.10
C GLN A 294 9.30 23.82 3.34
N GLU A 295 10.11 24.86 3.58
CA GLU A 295 11.00 24.95 4.74
C GLU A 295 10.21 25.07 6.04
N GLN A 296 9.13 25.86 6.07
CA GLN A 296 8.23 25.95 7.23
C GLN A 296 7.59 24.59 7.54
N GLN A 297 7.19 23.80 6.54
CA GLN A 297 6.72 22.44 6.76
C GLN A 297 7.82 21.50 7.25
N GLY A 298 9.04 21.60 6.71
CA GLY A 298 10.21 20.87 7.21
C GLY A 298 10.50 21.18 8.69
N GLN A 299 10.47 22.47 9.06
CA GLN A 299 10.62 22.93 10.44
C GLN A 299 9.45 22.49 11.33
N GLN A 300 8.20 22.53 10.84
CA GLN A 300 7.05 22.02 11.59
C GLN A 300 7.14 20.51 11.82
N LEU A 301 7.58 19.71 10.83
CA LEU A 301 7.84 18.28 10.97
C LEU A 301 8.99 18.00 11.95
N GLN A 302 10.08 18.77 11.89
CA GLN A 302 11.16 18.69 12.88
C GLN A 302 10.70 19.06 14.29
N GLN A 303 9.85 20.09 14.44
CA GLN A 303 9.23 20.45 15.71
C GLN A 303 8.24 19.37 16.19
N LEU A 304 7.50 18.73 15.27
CA LEU A 304 6.58 17.63 15.59
C LEU A 304 7.37 16.41 16.06
N ASN A 305 8.41 16.01 15.33
CA ASN A 305 9.33 14.93 15.73
C ASN A 305 10.01 15.26 17.06
N THR A 306 10.49 16.49 17.26
CA THR A 306 11.05 16.96 18.54
C THR A 306 10.02 16.91 19.68
N ARG A 307 8.73 17.16 19.40
CA ARG A 307 7.64 17.03 20.38
C ARG A 307 7.26 15.58 20.64
N VAL A 308 7.25 14.72 19.61
CA VAL A 308 7.06 13.27 19.73
C VAL A 308 8.21 12.68 20.54
N GLU A 309 9.46 12.98 20.22
CA GLU A 309 10.62 12.61 21.04
C GLU A 309 10.53 13.13 22.48
N LYS A 310 10.06 14.36 22.71
CA LYS A 310 9.86 14.89 24.08
C LYS A 310 8.70 14.20 24.81
N LEU A 311 7.71 13.67 24.10
CA LEU A 311 6.62 12.86 24.65
C LEU A 311 7.06 11.41 24.89
N GLU A 312 7.89 10.84 24.00
CA GLU A 312 8.53 9.52 24.17
C GLU A 312 9.57 9.56 25.31
N LYS A 313 10.35 10.64 25.43
CA LYS A 313 11.27 10.86 26.56
C LYS A 313 10.48 11.02 27.86
N ARG A 314 9.36 11.74 27.88
CA ARG A 314 8.39 11.76 29.01
C ARG A 314 7.63 10.44 29.24
N ALA A 315 7.71 9.47 28.32
CA ALA A 315 7.19 8.12 28.50
C ALA A 315 8.28 7.11 28.90
N CYS A 316 9.54 7.55 28.97
CA CYS A 316 10.71 6.77 29.41
C CYS A 316 11.34 7.31 30.70
N GLU A 317 11.19 8.60 30.99
CA GLU A 317 11.27 9.14 32.35
C GLU A 317 9.96 8.83 33.11
N PRO A 318 9.97 8.57 34.43
CA PRO A 318 8.76 8.45 35.21
C PRO A 318 8.03 9.81 35.26
N ASP A 319 6.88 9.92 34.59
CA ASP A 319 6.05 11.12 34.68
C ASP A 319 5.41 11.21 36.08
N ASP A 320 5.80 12.23 36.85
CA ASP A 320 5.23 12.58 38.15
C ASP A 320 3.75 13.02 38.08
N SER A 321 3.12 13.03 36.88
CA SER A 321 1.69 13.29 36.69
C SER A 321 0.78 12.13 37.16
N ILE A 322 0.77 11.93 38.47
CA ILE A 322 -0.12 11.07 39.27
C ILE A 322 0.14 9.56 39.12
N PRO A 323 1.05 9.01 39.94
CA PRO A 323 1.09 7.57 40.22
C PRO A 323 -0.27 7.08 40.71
N TRP A 324 -0.84 6.06 40.05
CA TRP A 324 -2.01 5.35 40.57
C TRP A 324 -1.58 4.43 41.71
N TYR A 325 -1.41 4.98 42.91
CA TYR A 325 -1.22 4.24 44.16
C TYR A 325 -2.25 3.11 44.31
N LYS A 326 -3.49 3.34 43.88
CA LYS A 326 -4.55 2.32 43.80
C LYS A 326 -4.16 1.12 42.94
N ASN A 327 -3.54 1.32 41.77
CA ASN A 327 -3.09 0.22 40.91
C ASN A 327 -1.88 -0.51 41.51
N HIS A 328 -0.92 0.24 42.06
CA HIS A 328 0.23 -0.37 42.72
C HIS A 328 -0.19 -1.23 43.92
N LEU A 329 -1.20 -0.80 44.69
CA LEU A 329 -1.77 -1.58 45.79
C LEU A 329 -2.48 -2.87 45.31
N PHE A 330 -3.13 -2.86 44.14
CA PHE A 330 -3.64 -4.09 43.50
C PHE A 330 -2.50 -5.03 43.08
N GLU A 331 -1.41 -4.51 42.50
CA GLU A 331 -0.25 -5.33 42.13
C GLU A 331 0.47 -5.93 43.34
N VAL A 332 0.63 -5.15 44.42
CA VAL A 332 1.18 -5.60 45.71
C VAL A 332 0.32 -6.72 46.29
N ALA A 333 -1.00 -6.54 46.38
CA ALA A 333 -1.92 -7.57 46.84
C ALA A 333 -1.80 -8.85 46.01
N LYS A 334 -1.73 -8.73 44.68
CA LYS A 334 -1.59 -9.86 43.75
C LYS A 334 -0.25 -10.59 43.90
N LYS A 335 0.86 -9.86 44.07
CA LYS A 335 2.19 -10.45 44.34
C LYS A 335 2.24 -11.18 45.68
N LEU A 336 1.61 -10.61 46.71
CA LEU A 336 1.57 -11.17 48.08
C LEU A 336 0.44 -12.22 48.28
N LYS A 337 -0.33 -12.53 47.23
CA LYS A 337 -1.49 -13.45 47.25
C LYS A 337 -2.56 -13.07 48.30
N TRP A 338 -2.72 -11.77 48.55
CA TRP A 338 -3.75 -11.23 49.45
C TRP A 338 -5.10 -11.10 48.73
N SER A 339 -6.17 -10.96 49.52
CA SER A 339 -7.49 -10.58 49.01
C SER A 339 -7.46 -9.20 48.33
N GLU A 340 -8.30 -9.01 47.31
CA GLU A 340 -8.30 -7.79 46.51
C GLU A 340 -8.64 -6.54 47.37
N PRO A 341 -7.87 -5.44 47.26
CA PRO A 341 -8.11 -4.21 48.00
C PRO A 341 -9.50 -3.61 47.72
N SER A 342 -10.40 -3.64 48.71
CA SER A 342 -11.75 -3.09 48.59
C SER A 342 -11.77 -1.62 49.00
N PHE A 343 -12.25 -0.74 48.12
CA PHE A 343 -12.30 0.70 48.33
C PHE A 343 -13.71 1.18 48.69
N SER A 344 -13.80 2.18 49.55
CA SER A 344 -15.04 2.85 49.96
C SER A 344 -14.80 4.34 50.22
N GLU A 345 -15.86 5.15 50.33
CA GLU A 345 -15.72 6.55 50.73
C GLU A 345 -16.83 7.04 51.67
N THR A 346 -16.47 7.92 52.62
CA THR A 346 -17.42 8.73 53.40
C THR A 346 -17.53 10.12 52.79
N ARG A 347 -18.73 10.71 52.85
CA ARG A 347 -18.97 12.09 52.37
C ARG A 347 -18.84 13.07 53.53
N GLU A 348 -17.91 14.01 53.43
CA GLU A 348 -17.63 15.02 54.44
C GLU A 348 -17.74 16.41 53.81
N GLY A 349 -18.72 17.20 54.25
CA GLY A 349 -19.02 18.51 53.68
C GLY A 349 -19.22 18.46 52.16
N LEU A 350 -18.36 19.18 51.42
CA LEU A 350 -18.39 19.30 49.96
C LEU A 350 -17.48 18.28 49.24
N GLY A 351 -16.97 17.25 49.92
CA GLY A 351 -16.08 16.25 49.31
C GLY A 351 -16.21 14.85 49.90
N PHE A 352 -15.21 14.02 49.61
CA PHE A 352 -15.14 12.60 49.94
C PHE A 352 -13.83 12.31 50.66
N ARG A 353 -13.89 11.53 51.74
CA ARG A 353 -12.73 10.90 52.39
C ARG A 353 -12.72 9.42 51.97
N GLY A 354 -11.58 8.95 51.49
CA GLY A 354 -11.45 7.59 50.98
C GLY A 354 -11.06 6.60 52.08
N GLN A 355 -11.45 5.35 51.89
CA GLN A 355 -10.95 4.20 52.63
C GLN A 355 -10.53 3.08 51.67
N VAL A 356 -9.58 2.27 52.12
CA VAL A 356 -9.24 0.98 51.51
C VAL A 356 -9.04 -0.07 52.59
N LYS A 357 -9.64 -1.24 52.39
CA LYS A 357 -9.36 -2.45 53.16
C LYS A 357 -8.44 -3.36 52.35
N ILE A 358 -7.33 -3.80 52.93
CA ILE A 358 -6.38 -4.75 52.37
C ILE A 358 -5.78 -5.59 53.50
N ASN A 359 -5.67 -6.92 53.33
CA ASN A 359 -5.08 -7.83 54.31
C ASN A 359 -5.63 -7.60 55.75
N ASP A 360 -6.96 -7.53 55.83
CA ASP A 360 -7.78 -7.19 57.01
C ASP A 360 -7.49 -5.87 57.76
N ARG A 361 -6.57 -5.04 57.27
CA ARG A 361 -6.35 -3.65 57.72
C ARG A 361 -7.23 -2.67 56.94
N ILE A 362 -7.65 -1.59 57.57
CA ILE A 362 -8.40 -0.48 56.94
C ILE A 362 -7.59 0.80 57.06
N PHE A 363 -7.28 1.41 55.92
CA PHE A 363 -6.56 2.69 55.82
C PHE A 363 -7.53 3.78 55.36
N THR A 364 -7.44 4.97 55.95
CA THR A 364 -8.37 6.08 55.71
C THR A 364 -7.57 7.31 55.26
N GLY A 365 -8.03 7.99 54.21
CA GLY A 365 -7.46 9.25 53.75
C GLY A 365 -7.51 10.33 54.83
N GLU A 366 -6.41 11.07 55.03
CA GLU A 366 -6.34 12.18 55.99
C GLU A 366 -7.12 13.41 55.53
N LYS A 367 -7.33 13.57 54.22
CA LYS A 367 -7.94 14.77 53.62
C LYS A 367 -9.27 14.47 52.95
N VAL A 368 -10.04 15.53 52.75
CA VAL A 368 -11.33 15.47 52.07
C VAL A 368 -11.15 16.00 50.65
N HIS A 369 -11.25 15.11 49.67
CA HIS A 369 -11.02 15.43 48.26
C HIS A 369 -12.34 15.72 47.51
N ARG A 370 -12.28 16.60 46.50
CA ARG A 370 -13.46 16.95 45.68
C ARG A 370 -13.93 15.81 44.77
N SER A 371 -13.10 14.79 44.53
CA SER A 371 -13.46 13.60 43.76
C SER A 371 -13.16 12.32 44.51
N LYS A 372 -14.05 11.31 44.36
CA LYS A 372 -13.86 9.95 44.90
C LYS A 372 -12.54 9.32 44.43
N VAL A 373 -12.12 9.62 43.20
CA VAL A 373 -10.87 9.09 42.62
C VAL A 373 -9.66 9.55 43.44
N GLN A 374 -9.54 10.85 43.71
CA GLN A 374 -8.43 11.37 44.54
C GLN A 374 -8.48 10.84 45.97
N ALA A 375 -9.69 10.78 46.57
CA ALA A 375 -9.90 10.22 47.90
C ALA A 375 -9.40 8.77 48.00
N HIS A 376 -9.65 7.95 46.98
CA HIS A 376 -9.13 6.58 46.90
C HIS A 376 -7.62 6.50 46.64
N GLN A 377 -7.01 7.46 45.91
CA GLN A 377 -5.56 7.48 45.76
C GLN A 377 -4.85 7.82 47.08
N GLU A 378 -5.38 8.76 47.87
CA GLU A 378 -4.81 9.09 49.19
C GLU A 378 -4.90 7.88 50.15
N ALA A 379 -6.05 7.21 50.21
CA ALA A 379 -6.20 5.99 51.02
C ALA A 379 -5.27 4.86 50.55
N ALA A 380 -5.09 4.68 49.24
CA ALA A 380 -4.14 3.70 48.69
C ALA A 380 -2.68 4.06 49.01
N LYS A 381 -2.32 5.35 48.96
CA LYS A 381 -0.99 5.84 49.32
C LYS A 381 -0.67 5.50 50.78
N ILE A 382 -1.57 5.84 51.71
CA ILE A 382 -1.39 5.56 53.15
C ILE A 382 -1.27 4.06 53.43
N ALA A 383 -1.98 3.21 52.67
CA ALA A 383 -1.83 1.75 52.76
C ALA A 383 -0.45 1.24 52.27
N LEU A 384 0.15 1.89 51.26
CA LEU A 384 1.48 1.54 50.76
C LEU A 384 2.61 2.05 51.67
N GLU A 385 2.39 3.16 52.37
CA GLU A 385 3.31 3.73 53.36
C GLU A 385 3.20 3.06 54.75
N ASP A 386 2.27 2.12 54.96
CA ASP A 386 2.21 1.33 56.20
C ASP A 386 3.44 0.43 56.35
N SER A 387 4.17 0.62 57.45
CA SER A 387 5.35 -0.14 57.84
C SER A 387 5.24 -1.66 57.67
N ALA A 388 4.06 -2.26 57.90
CA ALA A 388 3.86 -3.71 57.75
C ALA A 388 3.63 -4.14 56.29
N ILE A 389 3.10 -3.26 55.44
CA ILE A 389 2.90 -3.49 54.01
C ILE A 389 4.24 -3.27 53.28
N ALA A 390 4.96 -2.20 53.60
CA ALA A 390 6.34 -1.98 53.14
C ALA A 390 7.25 -3.17 53.50
N ALA A 391 7.27 -3.60 54.77
CA ALA A 391 8.06 -4.76 55.19
C ALA A 391 7.61 -6.11 54.58
N ALA A 392 6.38 -6.21 54.06
CA ALA A 392 5.93 -7.37 53.30
C ALA A 392 6.41 -7.32 51.83
N ILE A 393 6.46 -6.13 51.24
CA ILE A 393 7.03 -5.88 49.91
C ILE A 393 8.55 -6.17 49.92
N ASP A 394 9.29 -5.64 50.90
CA ASP A 394 10.74 -5.83 51.00
C ASP A 394 11.12 -7.31 51.19
N LYS A 395 10.32 -8.09 51.94
CA LYS A 395 10.51 -9.54 52.10
C LYS A 395 10.32 -10.35 50.82
N VAL A 396 9.70 -9.79 49.78
CA VAL A 396 9.55 -10.43 48.45
C VAL A 396 10.59 -9.89 47.45
N ASN A 397 11.08 -8.67 47.65
CA ASN A 397 12.14 -8.09 46.81
C ASN A 397 13.56 -8.46 47.29
N GLY A 398 13.71 -8.94 48.52
CA GLY A 398 15.00 -9.15 49.18
C GLY A 398 15.79 -10.38 48.73
N VAL A 399 16.48 -10.27 47.59
CA VAL A 399 17.78 -10.93 47.37
C VAL A 399 18.79 -9.85 47.02
N ASP A 400 19.83 -9.74 47.86
CA ASP A 400 21.02 -8.89 47.75
C ASP A 400 20.84 -7.42 47.34
N SER A 401 20.80 -6.54 48.35
CA SER A 401 20.94 -5.09 48.19
C SER A 401 21.77 -4.51 49.33
N ALA A 402 23.09 -4.37 49.11
CA ALA A 402 24.04 -3.98 50.16
C ALA A 402 25.19 -3.04 49.71
N SER A 403 24.98 -2.20 48.67
CA SER A 403 25.80 -0.98 48.48
C SER A 403 25.17 0.00 47.47
N VAL A 404 24.36 0.96 47.95
CA VAL A 404 24.01 2.16 47.16
C VAL A 404 24.92 3.30 47.60
N ALA A 405 25.95 3.57 46.80
CA ALA A 405 26.74 4.80 46.84
C ALA A 405 26.65 5.45 45.45
N GLN A 406 26.63 6.79 45.40
CA GLN A 406 26.23 7.52 44.19
C GLN A 406 27.21 7.36 43.01
N ALA A 407 26.85 6.50 42.07
CA ALA A 407 27.26 6.56 40.67
C ALA A 407 25.99 6.40 39.82
N GLY A 408 25.91 7.13 38.69
CA GLY A 408 24.84 6.91 37.73
C GLY A 408 24.94 5.51 37.12
N LEU A 409 23.80 4.84 36.91
CA LEU A 409 23.78 3.54 36.23
C LEU A 409 24.05 3.72 34.73
N SER A 410 25.34 3.85 34.38
CA SER A 410 25.81 3.75 33.01
C SER A 410 25.59 2.32 32.53
N PHE A 411 24.64 2.16 31.61
CA PHE A 411 24.59 0.96 30.78
C PHE A 411 25.73 1.05 29.76
N PHE A 412 26.28 -0.11 29.40
CA PHE A 412 27.14 -0.30 28.25
C PHE A 412 26.51 -1.36 27.36
N CYS A 413 26.72 -1.27 26.04
CA CYS A 413 26.22 -2.24 25.09
C CYS A 413 27.34 -2.75 24.17
N SER A 414 27.28 -4.03 23.83
CA SER A 414 28.13 -4.63 22.82
C SER A 414 27.28 -5.25 21.72
N VAL A 415 27.67 -5.05 20.47
CA VAL A 415 27.00 -5.63 19.30
C VAL A 415 27.88 -6.70 18.66
N THR A 416 27.32 -7.88 18.48
CA THR A 416 28.00 -9.05 17.91
C THR A 416 27.44 -9.36 16.52
N VAL A 417 28.34 -9.50 15.55
CA VAL A 417 28.05 -9.71 14.13
C VAL A 417 28.72 -11.00 13.67
N GLU A 418 27.96 -11.85 12.97
CA GLU A 418 28.46 -13.09 12.34
C GLU A 418 28.87 -12.81 10.89
N LEU A 419 30.14 -13.07 10.57
CA LEU A 419 30.74 -12.81 9.25
C LEU A 419 31.01 -14.12 8.51
N ASP A 420 30.60 -14.19 7.25
CA ASP A 420 31.11 -15.12 6.23
C ASP A 420 31.21 -14.38 4.89
N ILE A 421 32.34 -13.69 4.69
CA ILE A 421 32.51 -12.68 3.63
C ILE A 421 33.81 -12.87 2.86
N LYS A 422 33.80 -12.44 1.60
CA LYS A 422 34.97 -12.42 0.71
C LYS A 422 35.45 -10.98 0.54
N VAL A 423 36.67 -10.70 0.96
CA VAL A 423 37.33 -9.41 0.81
C VAL A 423 38.23 -9.47 -0.42
N PHE A 424 37.94 -8.62 -1.40
CA PHE A 424 38.66 -8.54 -2.67
C PHE A 424 39.64 -7.36 -2.71
N PRO A 425 40.76 -7.46 -3.45
CA PRO A 425 41.69 -6.37 -3.69
C PRO A 425 41.04 -5.23 -4.48
N ASP A 426 41.62 -4.03 -4.40
CA ASP A 426 41.13 -2.84 -5.11
C ASP A 426 41.52 -2.81 -6.59
N GLN A 427 42.55 -3.56 -7.00
CA GLN A 427 43.01 -3.64 -8.38
C GLN A 427 43.13 -5.09 -8.85
N ILE A 428 42.58 -5.38 -10.02
CA ILE A 428 42.65 -6.70 -10.68
C ILE A 428 43.70 -6.61 -11.79
N GLY A 429 44.99 -6.69 -11.44
CA GLY A 429 46.07 -6.61 -12.44
C GLY A 429 47.52 -6.52 -11.93
N SER A 430 47.76 -6.30 -10.63
CA SER A 430 49.11 -6.31 -10.05
C SER A 430 49.62 -7.73 -9.74
N GLU A 431 50.88 -7.83 -9.29
CA GLU A 431 51.46 -9.08 -8.83
C GLU A 431 50.71 -9.64 -7.60
N THR A 432 50.66 -10.96 -7.46
CA THR A 432 49.71 -11.62 -6.56
C THR A 432 49.92 -11.29 -5.08
N GLU A 433 51.11 -10.88 -4.66
CA GLU A 433 51.37 -10.48 -3.27
C GLU A 433 50.84 -9.07 -2.97
N GLU A 434 51.05 -8.10 -3.87
CA GLU A 434 50.54 -6.72 -3.73
C GLU A 434 49.01 -6.67 -3.71
N ALA A 435 48.37 -7.52 -4.53
CA ALA A 435 46.92 -7.68 -4.50
C ALA A 435 46.44 -8.25 -3.14
N MET A 436 47.09 -9.28 -2.61
CA MET A 436 46.70 -9.86 -1.32
C MET A 436 46.93 -8.88 -0.15
N GLU A 437 48.00 -8.09 -0.19
CA GLU A 437 48.26 -7.01 0.77
C GLU A 437 47.18 -5.90 0.71
N SER A 438 46.69 -5.52 -0.48
CA SER A 438 45.51 -4.64 -0.63
C SER A 438 44.26 -5.23 0.06
N ALA A 439 44.06 -6.54 0.01
CA ALA A 439 42.95 -7.20 0.71
C ALA A 439 43.17 -7.25 2.24
N TYR A 440 44.40 -7.49 2.72
CA TYR A 440 44.72 -7.46 4.16
C TYR A 440 44.59 -6.06 4.76
N LYS A 441 44.96 -5.02 4.01
CA LYS A 441 44.84 -3.61 4.44
C LYS A 441 43.41 -3.19 4.80
N LYS A 442 42.40 -3.84 4.21
CA LYS A 442 40.98 -3.63 4.56
C LYS A 442 40.59 -4.26 5.90
N LEU A 443 41.36 -5.21 6.42
CA LEU A 443 41.15 -5.84 7.73
C LEU A 443 41.84 -5.10 8.88
N VAL A 444 42.80 -4.22 8.60
CA VAL A 444 43.53 -3.43 9.61
C VAL A 444 42.56 -2.54 10.43
N PRO A 445 41.63 -1.76 9.83
CA PRO A 445 40.61 -1.03 10.60
C PRO A 445 39.65 -1.92 11.39
N LEU A 446 39.27 -3.08 10.83
CA LEU A 446 38.32 -4.02 11.44
C LEU A 446 38.81 -4.54 12.80
N PHE A 447 40.10 -4.85 12.89
CA PHE A 447 40.74 -5.33 14.12
C PHE A 447 41.28 -4.21 15.03
N GLY A 448 41.10 -2.94 14.64
CA GLY A 448 41.62 -1.79 15.39
C GLY A 448 43.14 -1.69 15.40
N LEU A 449 43.80 -2.18 14.35
CA LEU A 449 45.26 -2.18 14.19
C LEU A 449 45.78 -0.85 13.63
N ASP A 450 47.05 -0.55 13.87
CA ASP A 450 47.69 0.69 13.44
C ASP A 450 47.86 0.73 11.89
N PRO A 451 47.23 1.69 11.18
CA PRO A 451 47.31 1.79 9.72
C PRO A 451 48.67 2.30 9.19
N SER A 452 49.63 2.60 10.07
CA SER A 452 51.00 2.97 9.73
C SER A 452 51.99 1.79 9.73
N ALA A 453 51.54 0.57 10.06
CA ALA A 453 52.34 -0.65 9.89
C ALA A 453 52.77 -0.83 8.42
N SER A 454 54.02 -1.28 8.22
CA SER A 454 54.61 -1.42 6.87
C SER A 454 54.15 -2.67 6.12
N ASP A 455 53.51 -3.61 6.80
CA ASP A 455 52.97 -4.86 6.26
C ASP A 455 51.64 -5.16 6.98
N SER A 456 50.53 -5.11 6.23
CA SER A 456 49.17 -5.31 6.78
C SER A 456 48.90 -6.78 7.04
N LYS A 457 49.44 -7.68 6.21
CA LYS A 457 49.31 -9.13 6.32
C LYS A 457 49.96 -9.64 7.61
N ASP A 458 51.21 -9.29 7.89
CA ASP A 458 51.90 -9.66 9.13
C ASP A 458 51.21 -9.08 10.37
N ALA A 459 50.73 -7.83 10.31
CA ALA A 459 49.99 -7.23 11.43
C ALA A 459 48.69 -8.00 11.76
N VAL A 460 47.91 -8.38 10.73
CA VAL A 460 46.66 -9.15 10.90
C VAL A 460 46.94 -10.60 11.34
N LEU A 461 47.98 -11.24 10.80
CA LEU A 461 48.36 -12.60 11.19
C LEU A 461 48.93 -12.65 12.62
N LEU A 462 49.73 -11.66 13.03
CA LEU A 462 50.24 -11.54 14.39
C LEU A 462 49.11 -11.26 15.41
N TYR A 463 48.11 -10.45 15.04
CA TYR A 463 46.88 -10.29 15.84
C TYR A 463 46.17 -11.65 15.99
N CYS A 464 45.99 -12.40 14.89
CA CYS A 464 45.33 -13.70 14.94
C CYS A 464 46.06 -14.70 15.83
N GLN A 465 47.41 -14.74 15.74
CA GLN A 465 48.25 -15.58 16.58
C GLN A 465 48.20 -15.18 18.06
N THR A 466 48.24 -13.88 18.36
CA THR A 466 48.22 -13.33 19.72
C THR A 466 46.91 -13.66 20.45
N TYR A 467 45.77 -13.48 19.77
CA TYR A 467 44.44 -13.75 20.33
C TYR A 467 43.96 -15.20 20.11
N LYS A 468 44.77 -16.06 19.50
CA LYS A 468 44.49 -17.49 19.20
C LYS A 468 43.22 -17.70 18.37
N VAL A 469 42.97 -16.81 17.43
CA VAL A 469 41.82 -16.82 16.52
C VAL A 469 42.22 -17.27 15.13
N SER A 470 41.28 -17.86 14.38
CA SER A 470 41.54 -18.34 13.02
C SER A 470 41.91 -17.17 12.09
N PRO A 471 43.03 -17.25 11.34
CA PRO A 471 43.37 -16.25 10.34
C PRO A 471 42.41 -16.30 9.14
N PRO A 472 42.34 -15.24 8.31
CA PRO A 472 41.58 -15.25 7.07
C PRO A 472 42.04 -16.36 6.12
N GLU A 473 41.10 -17.00 5.41
CA GLU A 473 41.43 -18.02 4.40
C GLU A 473 41.88 -17.32 3.11
N GLU A 474 43.16 -17.44 2.75
CA GLU A 474 43.71 -16.94 1.48
C GLU A 474 43.25 -17.83 0.30
N ASN A 475 42.77 -17.22 -0.79
CA ASN A 475 42.45 -17.92 -2.04
C ASN A 475 43.21 -17.31 -3.22
N SER A 476 44.30 -17.96 -3.64
CA SER A 476 45.23 -17.49 -4.68
C SER A 476 44.74 -17.71 -6.14
N GLY A 477 43.42 -17.73 -6.37
CA GLY A 477 42.85 -17.84 -7.71
C GLY A 477 43.03 -16.57 -8.57
N PRO A 478 42.64 -16.59 -9.86
CA PRO A 478 42.81 -15.46 -10.80
C PRO A 478 41.97 -14.20 -10.49
N LYS A 479 41.32 -14.15 -9.32
CA LYS A 479 40.68 -12.99 -8.70
C LYS A 479 40.86 -13.13 -7.18
N GLY A 480 42.12 -13.11 -6.73
CA GLY A 480 42.49 -13.50 -5.37
C GLY A 480 41.69 -12.78 -4.30
N PHE A 481 41.33 -13.49 -3.21
CA PHE A 481 40.51 -12.93 -2.15
C PHE A 481 40.81 -13.56 -0.79
N LEU A 482 40.53 -12.81 0.28
CA LEU A 482 40.50 -13.32 1.65
C LEU A 482 39.07 -13.73 2.00
N ARG A 483 38.86 -14.86 2.67
CA ARG A 483 37.57 -15.20 3.29
C ARG A 483 37.66 -15.10 4.81
N LEU A 484 36.81 -14.27 5.40
CA LEU A 484 36.75 -14.05 6.84
C LEU A 484 35.51 -14.76 7.40
N ARG A 485 35.70 -15.68 8.37
CA ARG A 485 34.64 -16.50 8.97
C ARG A 485 34.72 -16.59 10.50
N GLY A 486 33.67 -16.11 11.17
CA GLY A 486 33.61 -16.03 12.64
C GLY A 486 32.69 -14.91 13.13
N SER A 487 32.59 -14.73 14.45
CA SER A 487 31.83 -13.64 15.08
C SER A 487 32.75 -12.52 15.58
N ILE A 488 32.38 -11.28 15.29
CA ILE A 488 33.06 -10.07 15.75
C ILE A 488 32.16 -9.28 16.71
N THR A 489 32.71 -8.81 17.82
CA THR A 489 32.00 -8.02 18.83
C THR A 489 32.61 -6.63 18.96
N PHE A 490 31.80 -5.60 18.74
CA PHE A 490 32.13 -4.20 18.96
C PHE A 490 31.48 -3.72 20.26
N HIS A 491 32.18 -2.90 21.05
CA HIS A 491 31.72 -2.42 22.35
C HIS A 491 31.55 -0.90 22.32
N ASP A 492 30.50 -0.39 22.97
CA ASP A 492 30.31 1.03 23.25
C ASP A 492 31.37 1.54 24.25
N PRO A 493 32.25 2.48 23.87
CA PRO A 493 33.33 2.96 24.72
C PRO A 493 32.90 4.06 25.70
N GLU A 494 31.72 4.67 25.53
CA GLU A 494 31.25 5.84 26.29
C GLU A 494 30.19 5.46 27.32
N GLY A 495 29.24 4.60 26.94
CA GLY A 495 28.08 4.26 27.76
C GLY A 495 27.02 5.36 27.80
N SER A 496 25.88 5.05 28.43
CA SER A 496 24.76 6.00 28.60
C SER A 496 23.86 5.61 29.78
N SER A 497 23.14 6.59 30.32
CA SER A 497 21.99 6.37 31.21
C SER A 497 20.82 5.63 30.53
N THR A 498 20.85 5.41 29.21
CA THR A 498 19.80 4.68 28.48
C THR A 498 20.35 3.55 27.61
N LYS A 499 19.68 2.39 27.68
CA LYS A 499 19.96 1.22 26.83
C LYS A 499 19.79 1.49 25.34
N LYS A 500 18.88 2.39 24.95
CA LYS A 500 18.60 2.75 23.55
C LYS A 500 19.77 3.53 22.93
N GLN A 501 20.37 4.45 23.67
CA GLN A 501 21.51 5.24 23.18
C GLN A 501 22.78 4.38 23.06
N THR A 502 23.07 3.53 24.07
CA THR A 502 24.22 2.61 24.00
C THR A 502 24.12 1.61 22.84
N GLN A 503 22.91 1.15 22.48
CA GLN A 503 22.73 0.32 21.28
C GLN A 503 23.03 1.10 19.99
N GLN A 504 22.68 2.39 19.91
CA GLN A 504 23.05 3.23 18.76
C GLN A 504 24.57 3.51 18.73
N GLN A 505 25.22 3.75 19.87
CA GLN A 505 26.67 3.91 19.98
C GLN A 505 27.42 2.62 19.56
N ALA A 506 27.01 1.45 20.06
CA ALA A 506 27.57 0.16 19.66
C ALA A 506 27.35 -0.12 18.16
N ALA A 507 26.14 0.14 17.63
CA ALA A 507 25.84 -0.04 16.21
C ALA A 507 26.66 0.90 15.30
N LYS A 508 26.90 2.14 15.74
CA LYS A 508 27.77 3.11 15.07
C LYS A 508 29.23 2.62 15.05
N ALA A 509 29.74 2.12 16.17
CA ALA A 509 31.09 1.56 16.24
C ALA A 509 31.27 0.35 15.29
N ALA A 510 30.26 -0.53 15.20
CA ALA A 510 30.26 -1.63 14.25
C ALA A 510 30.21 -1.18 12.78
N LEU A 511 29.37 -0.19 12.44
CA LEU A 511 29.34 0.41 11.10
C LEU A 511 30.68 1.03 10.70
N GLN A 512 31.38 1.65 11.65
CA GLN A 512 32.72 2.23 11.42
C GLN A 512 33.80 1.16 11.27
N GLY A 513 33.77 0.09 12.08
CA GLY A 513 34.72 -1.02 11.98
C GLY A 513 34.52 -1.92 10.75
N LEU A 514 33.29 -2.01 10.24
CA LEU A 514 32.94 -2.81 9.05
C LEU A 514 32.99 -1.99 7.74
N HIS A 515 33.33 -0.69 7.81
CA HIS A 515 33.49 0.19 6.66
C HIS A 515 34.67 -0.27 5.77
N GLY A 516 34.48 -0.26 4.45
CA GLY A 516 35.43 -0.82 3.49
C GLY A 516 35.31 -2.34 3.27
N ILE A 517 34.44 -3.03 4.03
CA ILE A 517 34.16 -4.47 3.88
C ILE A 517 32.68 -4.72 3.53
N LEU A 518 31.74 -4.02 4.18
CA LEU A 518 30.33 -3.99 3.77
C LEU A 518 30.09 -2.92 2.70
N GLN A 519 28.96 -3.05 1.98
CA GLN A 519 28.51 -2.02 1.04
C GLN A 519 28.17 -0.71 1.77
N GLU A 520 28.48 0.43 1.16
CA GLU A 520 28.17 1.75 1.73
C GLU A 520 26.66 2.01 1.78
N ILE A 521 26.18 2.49 2.94
CA ILE A 521 24.79 2.91 3.14
C ILE A 521 24.78 4.33 3.71
N ASN A 522 24.00 5.22 3.09
CA ASN A 522 23.81 6.58 3.58
C ASN A 522 22.99 6.60 4.87
N VAL A 523 23.65 6.84 6.00
CA VAL A 523 23.01 6.91 7.33
C VAL A 523 22.34 8.28 7.51
N PHE A 524 21.08 8.39 7.08
CA PHE A 524 20.24 9.55 7.39
C PHE A 524 19.65 9.41 8.81
N SER A 525 19.94 10.38 9.68
CA SER A 525 19.57 10.46 11.12
C SER A 525 20.25 9.43 12.04
N GLU A 526 20.05 9.56 13.37
CA GLU A 526 20.73 8.79 14.43
C GLU A 526 20.34 7.29 14.52
N ASN A 527 19.88 6.67 13.42
CA ASN A 527 19.39 5.29 13.38
C ASN A 527 20.45 4.27 12.92
N TYR A 528 21.60 4.28 13.59
CA TYR A 528 22.72 3.36 13.34
C TYR A 528 22.33 1.87 13.49
N ILE A 529 21.43 1.51 14.41
CA ILE A 529 20.88 0.15 14.54
C ILE A 529 20.18 -0.30 13.25
N GLY A 530 19.42 0.60 12.62
CA GLY A 530 18.75 0.34 11.34
C GLY A 530 19.76 0.17 10.21
N ALA A 531 20.69 1.12 10.07
CA ALA A 531 21.69 1.10 9.01
C ALA A 531 22.66 -0.11 9.11
N LEU A 532 23.08 -0.49 10.33
CA LEU A 532 23.90 -1.70 10.53
C LEU A 532 23.15 -2.95 10.07
N LYS A 533 21.87 -3.07 10.44
CA LYS A 533 21.04 -4.19 10.00
C LYS A 533 20.89 -4.22 8.48
N GLU A 534 20.68 -3.08 7.85
CA GLU A 534 20.53 -2.98 6.40
C GLU A 534 21.84 -3.35 5.66
N ALA A 535 23.00 -2.91 6.16
CA ALA A 535 24.30 -3.25 5.60
C ALA A 535 24.63 -4.75 5.69
N LEU A 536 24.20 -5.40 6.78
CA LEU A 536 24.34 -6.84 6.97
C LEU A 536 23.36 -7.62 6.08
N GLU A 537 22.08 -7.21 6.02
CA GLU A 537 21.07 -7.87 5.15
C GLU A 537 21.41 -7.70 3.65
N ALA A 538 21.94 -6.54 3.23
CA ALA A 538 22.46 -6.31 1.86
C ALA A 538 23.66 -7.21 1.52
N SER A 539 24.46 -7.55 2.53
CA SER A 539 25.63 -8.43 2.40
C SER A 539 25.30 -9.93 2.62
N ASN A 540 24.02 -10.29 2.75
CA ASN A 540 23.51 -11.63 3.06
C ASN A 540 23.99 -12.23 4.40
N LEU A 541 24.29 -11.37 5.38
CA LEU A 541 24.75 -11.76 6.71
C LEU A 541 23.60 -11.89 7.72
N GLY A 542 23.90 -12.50 8.87
CA GLY A 542 22.97 -12.65 9.98
C GLY A 542 22.62 -11.32 10.65
N GLN A 543 21.50 -11.29 11.38
CA GLN A 543 21.11 -10.10 12.14
C GLN A 543 22.05 -9.91 13.36
N PRO A 544 22.43 -8.66 13.69
CA PRO A 544 23.34 -8.38 14.80
C PRO A 544 22.68 -8.65 16.15
N SER A 545 23.41 -9.32 17.06
CA SER A 545 23.01 -9.51 18.46
C SER A 545 23.47 -8.33 19.31
N TYR A 546 22.70 -7.95 20.33
CA TYR A 546 23.04 -6.86 21.26
C TYR A 546 22.99 -7.34 22.70
N ASP A 547 24.11 -7.26 23.39
CA ASP A 547 24.27 -7.61 24.80
C ASP A 547 24.53 -6.36 25.65
N PHE A 548 24.16 -6.40 26.93
CA PHE A 548 24.31 -5.28 27.86
C PHE A 548 25.17 -5.65 29.07
N SER A 549 26.07 -4.75 29.47
CA SER A 549 26.85 -4.85 30.70
C SER A 549 26.70 -3.60 31.57
N GLN A 550 26.96 -3.75 32.87
CA GLN A 550 27.12 -2.65 33.83
C GLN A 550 28.60 -2.24 33.99
N THR A 551 29.51 -2.92 33.29
CA THR A 551 30.94 -2.63 33.26
C THR A 551 31.36 -2.26 31.82
N PRO A 552 32.23 -1.26 31.65
CA PRO A 552 32.79 -0.92 30.34
C PRO A 552 33.70 -2.05 29.83
N LYS A 553 33.72 -2.23 28.52
CA LYS A 553 34.67 -3.07 27.78
C LYS A 553 35.20 -2.25 26.60
N GLN A 554 36.47 -2.42 26.25
CA GLN A 554 37.13 -1.66 25.19
C GLN A 554 37.79 -2.59 24.17
N GLY A 555 37.96 -2.09 22.94
CA GLY A 555 38.50 -2.85 21.81
C GLY A 555 37.43 -3.62 21.03
N VAL A 556 37.90 -4.47 20.11
CA VAL A 556 37.06 -5.34 19.26
C VAL A 556 37.44 -6.79 19.55
N THR A 557 36.45 -7.68 19.65
CA THR A 557 36.65 -9.09 20.03
C THR A 557 36.28 -10.01 18.87
N TRP A 558 37.25 -10.73 18.29
CA TRP A 558 37.02 -11.71 17.21
C TRP A 558 36.98 -13.15 17.78
N VAL A 559 36.12 -14.01 17.22
CA VAL A 559 36.09 -15.45 17.49
C VAL A 559 35.88 -16.21 16.16
N GLY A 560 36.96 -16.79 15.65
CA GLY A 560 36.93 -17.60 14.42
C GLY A 560 36.19 -18.94 14.59
N LYS A 561 35.55 -19.42 13.51
CA LYS A 561 34.90 -20.74 13.49
C LYS A 561 35.79 -21.78 12.80
N GLN A 562 36.16 -22.84 13.53
CA GLN A 562 36.87 -23.98 12.96
C GLN A 562 35.94 -24.87 12.12
N SER A 563 36.48 -25.48 11.07
CA SER A 563 35.75 -26.42 10.21
C SER A 563 35.58 -27.79 10.89
N PRO A 564 34.41 -28.44 10.84
CA PRO A 564 34.19 -29.76 11.41
C PRO A 564 34.77 -30.87 10.53
N ALA A 565 36.10 -31.01 10.56
CA ALA A 565 36.83 -32.18 10.04
C ALA A 565 37.93 -32.57 11.05
N GLU A 566 38.23 -33.86 11.12
CA GLU A 566 39.33 -34.45 11.92
C GLU A 566 39.32 -34.20 13.45
N GLN A 567 38.43 -34.89 14.16
CA GLN A 567 38.89 -35.69 15.31
C GLN A 567 37.90 -36.79 15.71
N GLY A 568 38.36 -38.04 15.65
CA GLY A 568 37.60 -39.21 16.06
C GLY A 568 38.10 -39.79 17.39
N GLY A 569 37.20 -39.88 18.37
CA GLY A 569 37.21 -40.90 19.42
C GLY A 569 38.22 -40.77 20.57
N ARG A 570 37.71 -40.35 21.74
CA ARG A 570 37.87 -41.16 22.98
C ARG A 570 36.75 -40.93 23.99
N ARG A 571 36.46 -41.95 24.79
CA ARG A 571 35.47 -42.00 25.88
C ARG A 571 36.20 -42.12 27.21
N VAL A 572 35.91 -41.20 28.14
CA VAL A 572 36.02 -41.28 29.61
C VAL A 572 34.99 -40.24 30.11
N GLU A 573 33.89 -40.53 30.82
CA GLU A 573 33.62 -41.29 32.07
C GLU A 573 34.00 -40.59 33.39
N ALA A 574 33.05 -39.81 33.89
CA ALA A 574 32.59 -39.69 35.29
C ALA A 574 31.11 -39.26 35.18
N GLU A 575 30.11 -39.82 35.88
CA GLU A 575 29.93 -39.98 37.33
C GLU A 575 29.78 -38.61 38.05
N GLU A 576 28.82 -38.39 38.95
CA GLU A 576 28.22 -39.34 39.90
C GLU A 576 26.73 -39.06 40.24
N ALA A 577 26.13 -39.93 41.09
CA ALA A 577 24.88 -39.89 41.88
C ALA A 577 23.89 -38.70 41.72
N SER A 578 22.55 -38.85 41.60
CA SER A 578 21.56 -39.91 41.93
C SER A 578 21.33 -40.23 43.43
N GLN A 579 20.22 -39.71 43.99
CA GLN A 579 19.29 -40.32 44.97
C GLN A 579 18.08 -39.35 45.13
N ARG A 580 16.80 -39.77 45.21
CA ARG A 580 16.09 -40.64 46.20
C ARG A 580 16.00 -40.00 47.60
N ASN A 581 14.93 -40.14 48.42
CA ASN A 581 13.58 -40.77 48.31
C ASN A 581 12.70 -40.26 49.50
N GLU A 582 11.46 -40.68 49.83
CA GLU A 582 10.59 -41.80 49.39
C GLU A 582 9.08 -41.39 49.32
N GLU A 583 8.34 -41.48 50.44
CA GLU A 583 6.87 -41.41 50.64
C GLU A 583 6.57 -40.44 51.84
N GLU A 584 5.39 -40.20 52.45
CA GLU A 584 4.08 -40.90 52.66
C GLU A 584 2.93 -39.85 52.53
N THR A 585 1.69 -40.12 52.12
CA THR A 585 0.66 -41.13 52.49
C THR A 585 -0.06 -40.86 53.82
N GLU A 586 -1.22 -40.20 53.78
CA GLU A 586 -2.49 -40.41 54.55
C GLU A 586 -3.46 -39.25 54.16
N GLN A 587 -4.77 -39.37 53.86
CA GLN A 587 -5.89 -40.30 54.11
C GLN A 587 -6.90 -39.76 55.14
N GLY A 588 -8.11 -39.40 54.68
CA GLY A 588 -9.17 -38.78 55.50
C GLY A 588 -10.15 -37.92 54.67
N GLN A 589 -11.03 -38.49 53.83
CA GLN A 589 -12.39 -39.01 54.14
C GLN A 589 -13.43 -37.99 54.64
N ARG A 590 -14.61 -38.03 53.98
CA ARG A 590 -15.97 -37.67 54.46
C ARG A 590 -16.33 -36.17 54.66
N ASP A 591 -17.60 -35.74 54.54
CA ASP A 591 -18.80 -36.37 53.93
C ASP A 591 -19.90 -35.35 53.54
N GLU A 592 -20.70 -35.75 52.54
CA GLU A 592 -22.17 -35.59 52.38
C GLU A 592 -22.97 -34.25 52.41
N ARG A 593 -24.01 -34.27 51.53
CA ARG A 593 -25.33 -33.56 51.55
C ARG A 593 -25.35 -32.03 51.38
N ALA A 594 -26.08 -31.41 50.43
CA ALA A 594 -27.27 -31.71 49.60
C ALA A 594 -28.66 -31.46 50.25
N HIS A 595 -29.43 -30.55 49.62
CA HIS A 595 -30.89 -30.52 49.34
C HIS A 595 -31.17 -29.16 48.64
N ALA A 596 -31.83 -29.05 47.48
CA ALA A 596 -33.27 -29.22 47.19
C ALA A 596 -34.16 -28.14 47.85
N ALA A 597 -35.27 -27.64 47.27
CA ALA A 597 -35.83 -27.61 45.90
C ALA A 597 -37.08 -26.67 45.91
N ASN A 598 -37.63 -26.32 44.73
CA ASN A 598 -39.00 -25.83 44.40
C ASN A 598 -38.90 -24.93 43.14
N GLU A 599 -39.57 -25.16 42.01
CA GLU A 599 -41.01 -25.28 41.72
C GLU A 599 -41.78 -23.94 41.67
N LEU A 600 -41.88 -23.37 40.44
CA LEU A 600 -43.09 -23.20 39.60
C LEU A 600 -44.48 -22.95 40.25
N PRO A 601 -45.50 -22.44 39.51
CA PRO A 601 -45.54 -21.69 38.22
C PRO A 601 -46.49 -20.46 38.30
N VAL A 602 -46.89 -19.86 37.16
CA VAL A 602 -48.31 -19.55 36.79
C VAL A 602 -48.41 -19.14 35.32
N THR A 603 -49.55 -19.43 34.68
CA THR A 603 -49.86 -19.20 33.24
C THR A 603 -50.96 -18.14 33.04
N TYR A 604 -51.13 -17.64 31.79
CA TYR A 604 -52.39 -17.40 31.03
C TYR A 604 -52.16 -16.41 29.85
N GLN A 605 -53.10 -16.17 28.91
CA GLN A 605 -53.52 -16.99 27.74
C GLN A 605 -54.33 -16.08 26.75
N GLY A 606 -54.46 -16.44 25.46
CA GLY A 606 -55.40 -15.85 24.47
C GLY A 606 -54.73 -15.16 23.25
N THR A 607 -54.89 -15.55 21.97
CA THR A 607 -56.08 -15.65 21.05
C THR A 607 -56.70 -14.29 20.73
N GLY A 608 -56.96 -13.79 19.51
CA GLY A 608 -57.15 -14.26 18.11
C GLY A 608 -57.87 -13.10 17.35
N ASP A 609 -58.40 -13.11 16.12
CA ASP A 609 -58.37 -14.00 14.93
C ASP A 609 -59.02 -13.24 13.70
N ALA A 610 -58.96 -13.80 12.47
CA ALA A 610 -59.64 -13.38 11.20
C ALA A 610 -59.25 -12.00 10.57
N GLY A 611 -59.52 -11.66 9.28
CA GLY A 611 -60.07 -12.36 8.08
C GLY A 611 -61.01 -11.44 7.23
N GLY A 612 -61.16 -11.48 5.88
CA GLY A 612 -60.49 -12.19 4.77
C GLY A 612 -61.29 -12.14 3.42
N SER A 613 -60.63 -12.27 2.24
CA SER A 613 -61.22 -12.39 0.85
C SER A 613 -61.86 -11.10 0.22
N ASN A 614 -62.20 -10.94 -1.09
CA ASN A 614 -62.13 -11.81 -2.30
C ASN A 614 -62.16 -11.05 -3.69
N GLN A 615 -62.17 -11.82 -4.80
CA GLN A 615 -62.33 -11.53 -6.26
C GLN A 615 -63.72 -10.94 -6.70
N SER A 616 -64.07 -10.49 -7.94
CA SER A 616 -63.41 -10.10 -9.24
C SER A 616 -64.47 -9.56 -10.28
N ASN A 617 -64.03 -9.20 -11.52
CA ASN A 617 -64.82 -9.13 -12.81
C ASN A 617 -65.85 -7.96 -13.02
N TYR A 618 -66.25 -7.53 -14.23
CA TYR A 618 -65.75 -7.61 -15.64
C TYR A 618 -66.51 -6.56 -16.52
N LEU A 619 -65.88 -5.95 -17.55
CA LEU A 619 -66.38 -5.79 -18.96
C LEU A 619 -65.62 -4.70 -19.79
N LEU A 620 -65.86 -4.68 -21.11
CA LEU A 620 -65.16 -3.97 -22.22
C LEU A 620 -66.24 -3.37 -23.19
N PRO A 621 -65.95 -2.48 -24.20
CA PRO A 621 -64.95 -2.72 -25.28
C PRO A 621 -64.26 -1.51 -25.97
N ALA A 622 -63.16 -1.81 -26.69
CA ALA A 622 -62.68 -1.29 -28.00
C ALA A 622 -62.65 0.24 -28.33
N ALA A 623 -61.71 0.80 -29.10
CA ALA A 623 -60.40 0.41 -29.67
C ALA A 623 -59.76 1.71 -30.28
N THR A 624 -58.51 1.81 -30.79
CA THR A 624 -57.45 0.82 -31.08
C THR A 624 -56.10 1.38 -30.55
N LEU A 625 -54.89 1.46 -31.16
CA LEU A 625 -54.25 1.05 -32.44
C LEU A 625 -52.72 0.89 -32.16
N THR A 626 -52.06 -0.08 -32.80
CA THR A 626 -50.58 -0.32 -32.89
C THR A 626 -49.61 0.34 -31.88
N GLN A 627 -48.99 -0.49 -31.02
CA GLN A 627 -47.62 -0.27 -30.54
C GLN A 627 -46.78 -1.57 -30.61
N VAL A 628 -45.45 -1.40 -30.55
CA VAL A 628 -44.43 -2.44 -30.75
C VAL A 628 -44.11 -3.20 -29.45
N THR A 629 -43.64 -4.44 -29.57
CA THR A 629 -43.26 -5.32 -28.46
C THR A 629 -42.16 -4.75 -27.56
N PRO A 630 -42.36 -4.67 -26.22
CA PRO A 630 -41.29 -4.33 -25.29
C PRO A 630 -40.40 -5.54 -25.01
N ALA A 631 -39.09 -5.42 -25.25
CA ALA A 631 -38.10 -6.39 -24.80
C ALA A 631 -37.87 -6.25 -23.28
N LYS A 632 -37.59 -7.37 -22.60
CA LYS A 632 -37.34 -7.37 -21.14
C LYS A 632 -36.01 -6.68 -20.80
N THR A 633 -36.07 -5.42 -20.40
CA THR A 633 -34.93 -4.71 -19.79
C THR A 633 -34.57 -5.38 -18.46
N ARG A 634 -33.41 -6.03 -18.40
CA ARG A 634 -32.87 -6.62 -17.18
C ARG A 634 -32.19 -5.53 -16.35
N GLU A 635 -32.80 -5.18 -15.23
CA GLU A 635 -32.24 -4.26 -14.25
C GLU A 635 -30.82 -4.68 -13.84
N ARG A 636 -29.93 -3.69 -13.70
CA ARG A 636 -28.59 -3.88 -13.14
C ARG A 636 -28.42 -2.95 -11.96
N ASN A 637 -28.30 -3.51 -10.77
CA ASN A 637 -27.77 -2.79 -9.62
C ASN A 637 -26.33 -2.36 -9.95
N ILE A 638 -26.06 -1.06 -9.87
CA ILE A 638 -24.71 -0.51 -9.98
C ILE A 638 -24.25 -0.16 -8.57
N SER A 639 -23.66 -1.14 -7.89
CA SER A 639 -22.73 -0.83 -6.80
C SER A 639 -21.44 -0.26 -7.40
N GLY A 640 -20.91 0.81 -6.81
CA GLY A 640 -19.62 1.36 -7.20
C GLY A 640 -18.49 0.39 -6.84
N ASP A 641 -18.04 -0.39 -7.82
CA ASP A 641 -17.14 -1.52 -7.61
C ASP A 641 -15.94 -1.39 -8.57
N ASN A 642 -14.75 -1.20 -8.01
CA ASN A 642 -13.62 -0.57 -8.70
C ASN A 642 -12.79 -1.57 -9.55
N ARG A 643 -13.50 -2.49 -10.22
CA ARG A 643 -12.96 -3.66 -10.93
C ARG A 643 -12.33 -3.24 -12.26
N GLN A 644 -11.04 -3.53 -12.43
CA GLN A 644 -10.39 -3.48 -13.74
C GLN A 644 -10.22 -4.89 -14.31
N PHE A 645 -10.16 -4.98 -15.64
CA PHE A 645 -9.95 -6.21 -16.38
C PHE A 645 -8.74 -6.05 -17.29
N LEU A 646 -7.79 -6.99 -17.19
CA LEU A 646 -6.73 -7.19 -18.17
C LEU A 646 -7.19 -8.27 -19.15
N GLY A 647 -7.10 -7.97 -20.43
CA GLY A 647 -7.43 -8.88 -21.52
C GLY A 647 -6.19 -9.62 -21.97
N TYR A 648 -6.36 -10.88 -22.33
CA TYR A 648 -5.34 -11.73 -22.92
C TYR A 648 -5.92 -12.37 -24.18
N VAL A 649 -5.11 -12.47 -25.22
CA VAL A 649 -5.41 -13.26 -26.42
C VAL A 649 -4.24 -14.18 -26.76
N ALA A 650 -4.53 -15.46 -26.93
CA ALA A 650 -3.57 -16.45 -27.42
C ALA A 650 -3.86 -16.77 -28.89
N VAL A 651 -2.84 -16.61 -29.74
CA VAL A 651 -2.89 -16.79 -31.19
C VAL A 651 -1.95 -17.93 -31.58
N THR A 652 -2.47 -19.03 -32.12
CA THR A 652 -1.61 -20.11 -32.65
C THR A 652 -1.19 -19.78 -34.07
N ILE A 653 0.10 -19.53 -34.30
CA ILE A 653 0.66 -19.33 -35.65
C ILE A 653 1.37 -20.60 -36.10
N GLN A 654 1.27 -20.90 -37.39
CA GLN A 654 2.16 -21.80 -38.12
C GLN A 654 2.39 -21.17 -39.49
N LYS A 655 3.56 -20.54 -39.68
CA LYS A 655 3.91 -19.81 -40.91
C LYS A 655 5.38 -19.99 -41.23
N ASP A 656 5.64 -20.44 -42.45
CA ASP A 656 6.98 -20.57 -43.02
C ASP A 656 7.29 -19.29 -43.79
N LEU A 657 8.38 -18.62 -43.44
CA LEU A 657 8.80 -17.38 -44.11
C LEU A 657 9.51 -17.72 -45.42
N GLY A 658 9.19 -16.98 -46.49
CA GLY A 658 9.84 -17.18 -47.78
C GLY A 658 11.37 -17.01 -47.66
N PRO A 659 12.17 -17.91 -48.25
CA PRO A 659 13.59 -18.05 -47.94
C PRO A 659 14.42 -16.79 -48.22
N SER A 660 15.50 -16.63 -47.45
CA SER A 660 16.56 -15.64 -47.67
C SER A 660 17.84 -16.34 -48.12
N GLU A 661 18.61 -15.72 -49.02
CA GLU A 661 19.79 -16.34 -49.65
C GLU A 661 21.02 -15.42 -49.54
N ALA A 662 22.17 -15.98 -49.17
CA ALA A 662 23.44 -15.26 -49.09
C ALA A 662 24.66 -16.15 -49.41
N SER A 663 25.82 -15.53 -49.58
CA SER A 663 27.10 -16.22 -49.84
C SER A 663 27.72 -16.88 -48.60
N SER A 664 27.19 -16.62 -47.41
CA SER A 664 27.55 -17.27 -46.15
C SER A 664 26.30 -17.75 -45.39
N GLN A 665 26.49 -18.74 -44.52
CA GLN A 665 25.42 -19.26 -43.66
C GLN A 665 24.90 -18.18 -42.71
N GLU A 666 25.82 -17.43 -42.10
CA GLU A 666 25.53 -16.35 -41.16
C GLU A 666 24.73 -15.23 -41.83
N GLY A 667 25.07 -14.87 -43.08
CA GLY A 667 24.35 -13.85 -43.84
C GLY A 667 22.93 -14.28 -44.20
N ALA A 668 22.74 -15.55 -44.60
CA ALA A 668 21.42 -16.07 -44.95
C ALA A 668 20.51 -16.13 -43.71
N VAL A 669 21.06 -16.51 -42.56
CA VAL A 669 20.38 -16.47 -41.27
C VAL A 669 20.03 -15.04 -40.87
N GLN A 670 20.97 -14.10 -40.93
CA GLN A 670 20.73 -12.72 -40.51
C GLN A 670 19.64 -12.05 -41.37
N GLU A 671 19.69 -12.19 -42.70
CA GLU A 671 18.68 -11.66 -43.62
C GLU A 671 17.29 -12.24 -43.32
N ALA A 672 17.19 -13.54 -42.98
CA ALA A 672 15.93 -14.15 -42.58
C ALA A 672 15.39 -13.58 -41.25
N TYR A 673 16.27 -13.30 -40.28
CA TYR A 673 15.88 -12.68 -39.00
C TYR A 673 15.53 -11.18 -39.14
N SER A 674 16.23 -10.41 -39.98
CA SER A 674 15.90 -9.00 -40.26
C SER A 674 14.51 -8.86 -40.91
N LYS A 675 14.20 -9.78 -41.83
CA LYS A 675 12.87 -9.92 -42.43
C LYS A 675 11.79 -10.28 -41.39
N LEU A 676 12.04 -11.26 -40.52
CA LEU A 676 11.10 -11.61 -39.44
C LEU A 676 10.92 -10.47 -38.41
N LEU A 677 11.98 -9.72 -38.10
CA LEU A 677 11.93 -8.54 -37.25
C LEU A 677 11.00 -7.48 -37.86
N THR A 678 11.09 -7.28 -39.18
CA THR A 678 10.21 -6.38 -39.96
C THR A 678 8.76 -6.89 -40.00
N ASP A 679 8.55 -8.17 -40.31
CA ASP A 679 7.22 -8.80 -40.38
C ASP A 679 6.48 -8.76 -39.02
N LEU A 680 7.22 -8.83 -37.90
CA LEU A 680 6.70 -8.68 -36.54
C LEU A 680 6.56 -7.21 -36.08
N SER A 681 6.89 -6.24 -36.94
CA SER A 681 6.85 -4.80 -36.61
C SER A 681 7.67 -4.42 -35.36
N LEU A 682 8.79 -5.11 -35.14
CA LEU A 682 9.74 -4.81 -34.07
C LEU A 682 10.63 -3.63 -34.45
N GLY A 683 11.13 -2.90 -33.45
CA GLY A 683 12.02 -1.76 -33.68
C GLY A 683 13.38 -2.21 -34.25
N PRO A 684 14.02 -1.42 -35.13
CA PRO A 684 15.29 -1.79 -35.74
C PRO A 684 16.38 -1.96 -34.68
N ALA A 685 17.09 -3.09 -34.74
CA ALA A 685 18.15 -3.40 -33.80
C ALA A 685 19.37 -2.48 -34.01
N ALA A 686 20.08 -2.15 -32.93
CA ALA A 686 21.24 -1.26 -32.98
C ALA A 686 22.44 -1.83 -33.76
N THR A 687 22.46 -3.15 -34.03
CA THR A 687 23.47 -3.83 -34.86
C THR A 687 22.86 -5.03 -35.58
N ALA A 688 23.49 -5.46 -36.68
CA ALA A 688 23.24 -6.70 -37.41
C ALA A 688 23.12 -7.94 -36.50
N ALA A 689 24.05 -8.13 -35.56
CA ALA A 689 24.01 -9.25 -34.60
C ALA A 689 22.83 -9.15 -33.62
N GLY A 690 22.32 -7.94 -33.38
CA GLY A 690 21.16 -7.68 -32.54
C GLY A 690 19.82 -8.11 -33.15
N GLU A 691 19.70 -8.23 -34.47
CA GLU A 691 18.41 -8.53 -35.13
C GLU A 691 17.87 -9.90 -34.71
N LYS A 692 18.73 -10.93 -34.76
CA LYS A 692 18.40 -12.28 -34.26
C LYS A 692 18.10 -12.27 -32.76
N GLN A 693 18.86 -11.50 -31.98
CA GLN A 693 18.69 -11.40 -30.53
C GLN A 693 17.33 -10.77 -30.16
N SER A 694 16.94 -9.65 -30.78
CA SER A 694 15.65 -8.99 -30.53
C SER A 694 14.45 -9.86 -30.91
N VAL A 695 14.56 -10.68 -31.96
CA VAL A 695 13.53 -11.68 -32.29
C VAL A 695 13.49 -12.79 -31.24
N VAL A 696 14.64 -13.34 -30.83
CA VAL A 696 14.71 -14.37 -29.77
C VAL A 696 14.14 -13.85 -28.44
N GLU A 697 14.46 -12.61 -28.06
CA GLU A 697 13.92 -11.93 -26.88
C GLU A 697 12.39 -11.74 -26.97
N PHE A 698 11.87 -11.35 -28.14
CA PHE A 698 10.42 -11.27 -28.36
C PHE A 698 9.74 -12.62 -28.17
N PHE A 699 10.19 -13.68 -28.85
CA PHE A 699 9.58 -15.02 -28.71
C PHE A 699 9.66 -15.55 -27.28
N THR A 700 10.78 -15.30 -26.59
CA THR A 700 10.96 -15.63 -25.17
C THR A 700 9.97 -14.84 -24.28
N GLN A 701 9.81 -13.53 -24.51
CA GLN A 701 8.87 -12.69 -23.75
C GLN A 701 7.39 -13.11 -23.94
N LYS A 702 7.05 -13.74 -25.07
CA LYS A 702 5.70 -14.25 -25.39
C LYS A 702 5.48 -15.73 -25.00
N GLU A 703 6.46 -16.36 -24.34
CA GLU A 703 6.46 -17.79 -23.98
C GLU A 703 6.24 -18.74 -25.17
N SER A 704 6.63 -18.31 -26.38
CA SER A 704 6.46 -19.08 -27.61
C SER A 704 7.75 -19.81 -27.97
N PRO A 705 7.67 -21.01 -28.60
CA PRO A 705 8.81 -21.63 -29.27
C PRO A 705 9.53 -20.63 -30.20
N LEU A 706 10.85 -20.68 -30.20
CA LEU A 706 11.70 -19.90 -31.09
C LEU A 706 11.47 -20.31 -32.57
N PRO A 707 11.69 -19.40 -33.54
CA PRO A 707 11.68 -19.75 -34.96
C PRO A 707 12.67 -20.88 -35.25
N LEU A 708 12.23 -21.89 -36.02
CA LEU A 708 13.10 -22.98 -36.46
C LEU A 708 13.88 -22.55 -37.71
N GLU A 709 15.21 -22.66 -37.64
CA GLU A 709 16.13 -22.40 -38.75
C GLU A 709 16.32 -23.67 -39.59
N ASP A 710 15.83 -23.68 -40.83
CA ASP A 710 16.22 -24.65 -41.86
C ASP A 710 17.23 -24.01 -42.82
N ILE A 711 18.41 -24.60 -42.93
CA ILE A 711 19.54 -24.03 -43.67
C ILE A 711 20.05 -25.05 -44.70
N VAL A 712 19.90 -24.72 -45.97
CA VAL A 712 20.26 -25.59 -47.09
C VAL A 712 21.29 -24.88 -47.98
N LYS A 713 22.39 -25.57 -48.29
CA LYS A 713 23.36 -25.10 -49.28
C LYS A 713 22.87 -25.43 -50.70
N THR A 714 22.77 -24.42 -51.56
CA THR A 714 22.28 -24.55 -52.93
C THR A 714 23.39 -24.96 -53.91
N SER A 715 23.01 -25.45 -55.09
CA SER A 715 23.93 -26.03 -56.08
C SER A 715 24.87 -25.04 -56.77
N ASP A 716 24.60 -23.74 -56.64
CA ASP A 716 25.45 -22.62 -57.04
C ASP A 716 26.49 -22.23 -55.97
N GLY A 717 26.40 -22.81 -54.76
CA GLY A 717 27.30 -22.57 -53.64
C GLY A 717 26.79 -21.58 -52.59
N MET A 718 25.64 -20.94 -52.81
CA MET A 718 24.98 -20.06 -51.86
C MET A 718 24.37 -20.84 -50.68
N PHE A 719 23.99 -20.14 -49.62
CA PHE A 719 23.23 -20.67 -48.49
C PHE A 719 21.83 -20.06 -48.48
N ARG A 720 20.82 -20.92 -48.31
CA ARG A 720 19.42 -20.54 -48.17
C ARG A 720 18.97 -20.82 -46.73
N CYS A 721 18.39 -19.81 -46.07
CA CYS A 721 17.75 -19.96 -44.76
C CYS A 721 16.22 -19.79 -44.89
N THR A 722 15.47 -20.69 -44.28
CA THR A 722 14.01 -20.61 -44.10
C THR A 722 13.71 -20.59 -42.61
N LEU A 723 12.88 -19.65 -42.15
CA LEU A 723 12.41 -19.61 -40.77
C LEU A 723 10.96 -20.11 -40.68
N THR A 724 10.73 -21.14 -39.87
CA THR A 724 9.39 -21.62 -39.53
C THR A 724 8.97 -21.12 -38.15
N VAL A 725 7.95 -20.26 -38.10
CA VAL A 725 7.35 -19.78 -36.85
C VAL A 725 6.16 -20.69 -36.52
N LYS A 726 6.22 -21.40 -35.38
CA LYS A 726 5.19 -22.37 -34.99
C LYS A 726 4.96 -22.41 -33.47
N GLY A 727 3.83 -21.89 -33.02
CA GLY A 727 3.47 -21.90 -31.59
C GLY A 727 2.30 -20.98 -31.22
N PRO A 728 1.85 -21.01 -29.95
CA PRO A 728 0.98 -19.98 -29.39
C PRO A 728 1.79 -18.73 -29.03
N LEU A 729 1.41 -17.57 -29.57
CA LEU A 729 1.86 -16.26 -29.10
C LEU A 729 0.76 -15.64 -28.24
N THR A 730 1.10 -15.21 -27.03
CA THR A 730 0.16 -14.61 -26.07
C THR A 730 0.37 -13.11 -25.94
N PHE A 731 -0.69 -12.33 -26.13
CA PHE A 731 -0.68 -10.86 -26.03
C PHE A 731 -1.64 -10.39 -24.95
N CYS A 732 -1.21 -9.44 -24.13
CA CYS A 732 -2.01 -8.81 -23.08
C CYS A 732 -2.40 -7.37 -23.46
N SER A 733 -3.54 -6.90 -22.96
CA SER A 733 -3.91 -5.48 -23.04
C SER A 733 -2.94 -4.63 -22.20
N PRO A 734 -2.37 -3.53 -22.74
CA PRO A 734 -1.38 -2.73 -22.01
C PRO A 734 -1.94 -1.94 -20.82
N VAL A 735 -3.28 -1.84 -20.71
CA VAL A 735 -3.98 -1.18 -19.60
C VAL A 735 -5.20 -1.99 -19.16
N GLY A 736 -5.51 -1.92 -17.86
CA GLY A 736 -6.76 -2.46 -17.32
C GLY A 736 -7.96 -1.59 -17.70
N THR A 737 -9.11 -2.19 -18.01
CA THR A 737 -10.35 -1.47 -18.37
C THR A 737 -11.51 -1.93 -17.50
N SER A 738 -12.55 -1.11 -17.32
CA SER A 738 -13.72 -1.46 -16.50
C SER A 738 -14.68 -2.48 -17.16
N ARG A 739 -14.32 -3.02 -18.34
CA ARG A 739 -15.17 -3.93 -19.13
C ARG A 739 -14.35 -5.07 -19.75
N LYS A 740 -14.65 -6.33 -19.38
CA LYS A 740 -14.00 -7.55 -19.93
C LYS A 740 -13.86 -7.53 -21.46
N GLN A 741 -14.93 -7.15 -22.17
CA GLN A 741 -14.96 -7.07 -23.64
C GLN A 741 -14.03 -5.98 -24.23
N GLU A 742 -13.80 -4.89 -23.50
CA GLU A 742 -12.93 -3.78 -23.91
C GLU A 742 -11.45 -4.17 -23.70
N ALA A 743 -11.16 -4.84 -22.59
CA ALA A 743 -9.86 -5.46 -22.32
C ALA A 743 -9.49 -6.49 -23.41
N GLU A 744 -10.43 -7.37 -23.81
CA GLU A 744 -10.23 -8.32 -24.91
C GLU A 744 -9.98 -7.65 -26.27
N GLN A 745 -10.65 -6.53 -26.56
CA GLN A 745 -10.41 -5.75 -27.78
C GLN A 745 -9.03 -5.07 -27.76
N LEU A 746 -8.54 -4.59 -26.61
CA LEU A 746 -7.19 -4.06 -26.47
C LEU A 746 -6.12 -5.15 -26.58
N ALA A 747 -6.38 -6.37 -26.08
CA ALA A 747 -5.50 -7.51 -26.28
C ALA A 747 -5.46 -7.92 -27.77
N ALA A 748 -6.60 -7.93 -28.47
CA ALA A 748 -6.66 -8.12 -29.92
C ALA A 748 -5.89 -7.03 -30.69
N LYS A 749 -5.95 -5.77 -30.23
CA LYS A 749 -5.19 -4.66 -30.82
C LYS A 749 -3.68 -4.82 -30.66
N GLU A 750 -3.21 -5.19 -29.47
CA GLU A 750 -1.77 -5.44 -29.26
C GLU A 750 -1.30 -6.68 -30.04
N ALA A 751 -2.13 -7.73 -30.15
CA ALA A 751 -1.83 -8.86 -31.02
C ALA A 751 -1.71 -8.44 -32.50
N LEU A 752 -2.64 -7.63 -33.01
CA LEU A 752 -2.56 -7.12 -34.38
C LEU A 752 -1.32 -6.26 -34.60
N LYS A 753 -0.95 -5.39 -33.67
CA LYS A 753 0.24 -4.53 -33.79
C LYS A 753 1.54 -5.29 -34.08
N HIS A 754 1.75 -6.48 -33.52
CA HIS A 754 2.94 -7.32 -33.79
C HIS A 754 2.72 -8.37 -34.89
N LEU A 755 1.51 -8.49 -35.42
CA LEU A 755 1.14 -9.50 -36.41
C LEU A 755 0.61 -8.92 -37.73
N GLU A 756 0.41 -7.61 -37.86
CA GLU A 756 -0.16 -6.97 -39.06
C GLU A 756 0.82 -6.94 -40.25
N GLY A 757 2.14 -6.96 -39.99
CA GLY A 757 3.14 -7.26 -41.03
C GLY A 757 3.03 -8.70 -41.54
N LEU A 758 2.77 -9.66 -40.64
CA LEU A 758 2.45 -11.05 -41.00
C LEU A 758 1.02 -11.22 -41.58
N LEU A 759 0.08 -10.29 -41.35
CA LEU A 759 -1.37 -10.44 -41.60
C LEU A 759 -2.01 -9.11 -42.05
N SER A 760 -2.12 -8.91 -43.36
CA SER A 760 -2.23 -7.57 -43.96
C SER A 760 -3.54 -6.77 -43.76
N THR A 761 -3.38 -5.47 -43.45
CA THR A 761 -4.34 -4.33 -43.49
C THR A 761 -5.42 -4.21 -42.39
N ALA A 762 -5.81 -2.95 -42.13
CA ALA A 762 -6.47 -2.48 -40.92
C ALA A 762 -8.02 -2.40 -40.96
N GLY A 763 -8.62 -2.24 -39.77
CA GLY A 763 -10.05 -1.96 -39.55
C GLY A 763 -10.41 -1.88 -38.06
N GLU A 764 -11.51 -1.21 -37.70
CA GLU A 764 -11.79 -0.76 -36.32
C GLU A 764 -12.22 -1.86 -35.32
N ASN A 765 -12.54 -3.08 -35.77
CA ASN A 765 -12.99 -4.18 -34.91
C ASN A 765 -11.87 -5.23 -34.72
N TYR A 766 -10.92 -4.95 -33.84
CA TYR A 766 -9.71 -5.77 -33.62
C TYR A 766 -10.00 -7.26 -33.39
N LYS A 767 -10.95 -7.60 -32.52
CA LYS A 767 -11.31 -9.01 -32.21
C LYS A 767 -11.86 -9.75 -33.43
N GLY A 768 -12.72 -9.10 -34.21
CA GLY A 768 -13.24 -9.65 -35.46
C GLY A 768 -12.16 -9.76 -36.55
N ARG A 769 -11.34 -8.71 -36.69
CA ARG A 769 -10.28 -8.63 -37.70
C ARG A 769 -9.16 -9.65 -37.47
N LEU A 770 -8.74 -9.87 -36.23
CA LEU A 770 -7.75 -10.90 -35.89
C LEU A 770 -8.27 -12.30 -36.25
N GLN A 771 -9.56 -12.59 -35.98
CA GLN A 771 -10.16 -13.87 -36.39
C GLN A 771 -10.32 -13.99 -37.92
N GLU A 772 -10.66 -12.91 -38.62
CA GLU A 772 -10.75 -12.86 -40.09
C GLU A 772 -9.38 -13.10 -40.76
N LEU A 773 -8.33 -12.47 -40.25
CA LEU A 773 -6.97 -12.57 -40.79
C LEU A 773 -6.37 -13.97 -40.57
N LEU A 774 -6.52 -14.54 -39.38
CA LEU A 774 -6.10 -15.92 -39.11
C LEU A 774 -6.83 -16.92 -40.00
N ALA A 775 -8.12 -16.70 -40.29
CA ALA A 775 -8.87 -17.52 -41.23
C ALA A 775 -8.37 -17.40 -42.69
N LYS A 776 -7.89 -16.22 -43.12
CA LYS A 776 -7.30 -16.01 -44.45
C LYS A 776 -5.96 -16.71 -44.62
N ASP A 777 -5.10 -16.67 -43.61
CA ASP A 777 -3.82 -17.40 -43.56
C ASP A 777 -3.99 -18.91 -43.28
N GLY A 778 -5.22 -19.43 -43.36
CA GLY A 778 -5.51 -20.87 -43.22
C GLY A 778 -5.45 -21.42 -41.79
N ILE A 779 -5.25 -20.56 -40.79
CA ILE A 779 -5.15 -20.93 -39.37
C ILE A 779 -6.55 -21.26 -38.84
N LYS A 780 -6.90 -22.56 -38.87
CA LYS A 780 -8.22 -23.07 -38.47
C LYS A 780 -8.55 -22.95 -36.97
N LYS A 781 -7.59 -22.55 -36.13
CA LYS A 781 -7.81 -22.33 -34.69
C LYS A 781 -8.18 -20.87 -34.45
N SER A 782 -9.40 -20.62 -33.98
CA SER A 782 -9.83 -19.30 -33.54
C SER A 782 -8.96 -18.78 -32.38
N PRO A 783 -8.60 -17.48 -32.35
CA PRO A 783 -7.84 -16.89 -31.25
C PRO A 783 -8.62 -17.01 -29.93
N GLN A 784 -7.93 -17.40 -28.86
CA GLN A 784 -8.55 -17.66 -27.54
C GLN A 784 -8.43 -16.41 -26.66
N TYR A 785 -9.56 -15.94 -26.12
CA TYR A 785 -9.62 -14.73 -25.30
C TYR A 785 -9.90 -15.04 -23.83
N ARG A 786 -9.23 -14.32 -22.92
CA ARG A 786 -9.44 -14.40 -21.47
C ARG A 786 -9.35 -13.01 -20.86
N ALA A 787 -10.38 -12.57 -20.15
CA ALA A 787 -10.34 -11.37 -19.32
C ALA A 787 -10.14 -11.76 -17.85
N ILE A 788 -9.01 -11.34 -17.26
CA ILE A 788 -8.67 -11.54 -15.84
C ILE A 788 -9.03 -10.28 -15.06
N GLU A 789 -9.63 -10.46 -13.89
CA GLU A 789 -10.05 -9.38 -13.00
C GLU A 789 -8.86 -8.91 -12.16
N ASN A 790 -8.35 -7.72 -12.46
CA ASN A 790 -7.22 -7.12 -11.76
C ASN A 790 -7.74 -6.24 -10.62
N LEU A 791 -7.46 -6.67 -9.39
CA LEU A 791 -7.86 -5.97 -8.16
C LEU A 791 -6.83 -4.90 -7.70
N SER A 792 -5.63 -4.84 -8.30
CA SER A 792 -4.63 -3.83 -7.93
C SER A 792 -3.45 -3.72 -8.91
N CYS A 793 -3.41 -2.66 -9.73
CA CYS A 793 -2.17 -1.87 -9.94
C CYS A 793 -2.42 -0.52 -10.65
N VAL A 794 -1.73 0.51 -10.17
CA VAL A 794 -1.20 1.60 -11.01
C VAL A 794 0.28 1.25 -11.22
N GLY A 795 0.80 1.39 -12.44
CA GLY A 795 2.03 0.72 -12.84
C GLY A 795 3.34 1.45 -12.49
N ALA A 796 4.35 0.66 -12.13
CA ALA A 796 5.77 0.94 -12.33
C ALA A 796 6.51 -0.40 -12.48
N ALA A 797 7.55 -0.46 -13.33
CA ALA A 797 8.36 -1.66 -13.49
C ALA A 797 9.29 -1.91 -12.28
N ASP A 798 9.84 -3.12 -12.19
CA ASP A 798 10.95 -3.52 -11.31
C ASP A 798 10.79 -3.29 -9.80
N SER A 799 9.56 -3.20 -9.30
CA SER A 799 9.29 -3.28 -7.85
C SER A 799 9.17 -4.73 -7.38
N LYS A 800 10.10 -5.20 -6.55
CA LYS A 800 10.03 -6.52 -5.90
C LYS A 800 8.76 -6.61 -5.05
N GLN A 801 7.84 -7.51 -5.41
CA GLN A 801 6.61 -7.74 -4.65
C GLN A 801 6.76 -8.94 -3.72
N PHE A 802 6.07 -8.90 -2.60
CA PHE A 802 6.02 -9.94 -1.58
C PHE A 802 4.59 -10.45 -1.46
N ILE A 803 4.38 -11.75 -1.68
CA ILE A 803 3.16 -12.46 -1.28
C ILE A 803 3.45 -13.23 0.00
N GLY A 804 2.65 -12.95 1.04
CA GLY A 804 2.72 -13.63 2.31
C GLY A 804 1.89 -14.90 2.27
N CYS A 805 2.37 -15.94 2.92
CA CYS A 805 1.66 -17.18 3.16
C CYS A 805 1.75 -17.48 4.66
N VAL A 806 0.61 -17.71 5.31
CA VAL A 806 0.55 -18.18 6.69
C VAL A 806 -0.11 -19.55 6.75
N THR A 807 0.55 -20.48 7.41
CA THR A 807 0.07 -21.85 7.63
C THR A 807 -0.36 -21.99 9.07
N VAL A 808 -1.60 -22.44 9.27
CA VAL A 808 -2.26 -22.56 10.59
C VAL A 808 -2.71 -24.00 10.79
N THR A 809 -2.15 -24.71 11.77
CA THR A 809 -2.70 -26.01 12.18
C THR A 809 -3.99 -25.79 12.96
N VAL A 810 -5.07 -26.42 12.50
CA VAL A 810 -6.36 -26.44 13.18
C VAL A 810 -6.64 -27.88 13.61
N GLN A 811 -6.89 -28.07 14.90
CA GLN A 811 -7.47 -29.27 15.47
C GLN A 811 -8.71 -28.88 16.28
N LYS A 812 -9.91 -29.16 15.76
CA LYS A 812 -11.18 -28.79 16.41
C LYS A 812 -12.31 -29.74 16.00
N ASP A 813 -13.08 -30.16 16.99
CA ASP A 813 -14.31 -30.93 16.79
C ASP A 813 -15.50 -29.96 16.76
N ILE A 814 -16.35 -30.10 15.75
CA ILE A 814 -17.54 -29.26 15.51
C ILE A 814 -18.77 -30.13 15.67
N GLY A 815 -19.47 -29.96 16.80
CA GLY A 815 -20.62 -30.77 17.21
C GLY A 815 -20.62 -31.04 18.71
N PRO A 816 -21.43 -32.01 19.19
CA PRO A 816 -22.35 -32.84 18.40
C PRO A 816 -23.61 -32.11 17.92
N PHE A 817 -24.13 -32.51 16.76
CA PHE A 817 -25.46 -32.11 16.26
C PHE A 817 -26.37 -33.33 16.13
N GLU A 818 -27.60 -33.23 16.61
CA GLU A 818 -28.57 -34.34 16.62
C GLU A 818 -29.75 -34.09 15.68
N ALA A 819 -30.14 -35.10 14.91
CA ALA A 819 -31.31 -35.06 14.03
C ALA A 819 -32.03 -36.42 13.92
N SER A 820 -33.25 -36.41 13.39
CA SER A 820 -34.05 -37.63 13.14
C SER A 820 -33.57 -38.46 11.93
N SER A 821 -32.52 -38.03 11.23
CA SER A 821 -31.87 -38.79 10.16
C SER A 821 -30.39 -38.40 10.03
N GLN A 822 -29.55 -39.35 9.63
CA GLN A 822 -28.11 -39.17 9.45
C GLN A 822 -27.79 -37.97 8.55
N GLU A 823 -28.44 -37.88 7.38
CA GLU A 823 -28.24 -36.81 6.40
C GLU A 823 -28.48 -35.42 7.00
N ARG A 824 -29.53 -35.26 7.82
CA ARG A 824 -29.83 -33.98 8.48
C ARG A 824 -28.82 -33.62 9.57
N ALA A 825 -28.30 -34.62 10.30
CA ALA A 825 -27.26 -34.39 11.31
C ALA A 825 -25.95 -33.95 10.65
N VAL A 826 -25.56 -34.62 9.55
CA VAL A 826 -24.39 -34.25 8.73
C VAL A 826 -24.56 -32.87 8.10
N GLN A 827 -25.73 -32.57 7.49
CA GLN A 827 -25.98 -31.27 6.89
C GLN A 827 -25.97 -30.13 7.93
N ALA A 828 -26.53 -30.35 9.12
CA ALA A 828 -26.47 -29.37 10.21
C ALA A 828 -25.02 -29.10 10.65
N ALA A 829 -24.20 -30.15 10.74
CA ALA A 829 -22.79 -30.01 11.10
C ALA A 829 -21.97 -29.25 10.04
N TYR A 830 -22.15 -29.58 8.75
CA TYR A 830 -21.49 -28.84 7.66
C TYR A 830 -21.97 -27.40 7.53
N ARG A 831 -23.26 -27.12 7.77
CA ARG A 831 -23.78 -25.74 7.80
C ARG A 831 -23.19 -24.92 8.95
N ARG A 832 -23.01 -25.52 10.14
CA ARG A 832 -22.32 -24.84 11.23
C ARG A 832 -20.84 -24.58 10.88
N LEU A 833 -20.15 -25.56 10.31
CA LEU A 833 -18.76 -25.39 9.87
C LEU A 833 -18.61 -24.34 8.75
N MET A 834 -19.53 -24.29 7.79
CA MET A 834 -19.61 -23.22 6.78
C MET A 834 -19.72 -21.84 7.45
N THR A 835 -20.58 -21.72 8.46
CA THR A 835 -20.76 -20.48 9.24
C THR A 835 -19.50 -20.11 10.03
N ASP A 836 -18.85 -21.09 10.66
CA ASP A 836 -17.64 -20.86 11.47
C ASP A 836 -16.39 -20.53 10.63
N LEU A 837 -16.39 -20.90 9.34
CA LEU A 837 -15.34 -20.58 8.36
C LEU A 837 -15.60 -19.31 7.53
N SER A 838 -16.65 -18.55 7.88
CA SER A 838 -17.10 -17.34 7.15
C SER A 838 -17.40 -17.59 5.66
N LEU A 839 -17.80 -18.81 5.29
CA LEU A 839 -18.08 -19.18 3.90
C LEU A 839 -19.50 -18.73 3.52
N GLY A 840 -19.60 -17.89 2.48
CA GLY A 840 -20.86 -17.29 2.05
C GLY A 840 -21.89 -18.30 1.55
N SER A 841 -23.18 -18.00 1.79
CA SER A 841 -24.32 -18.82 1.37
C SER A 841 -24.29 -19.09 -0.14
N ALA A 842 -24.13 -20.36 -0.52
CA ALA A 842 -23.95 -20.76 -1.92
C ALA A 842 -25.26 -20.64 -2.72
N ALA A 843 -25.23 -19.87 -3.82
CA ALA A 843 -26.31 -19.79 -4.81
C ALA A 843 -26.26 -20.92 -5.87
N ALA A 844 -25.56 -22.01 -5.58
CA ALA A 844 -25.30 -23.12 -6.50
C ALA A 844 -25.77 -24.47 -5.93
N ALA A 845 -26.11 -25.41 -6.82
CA ALA A 845 -26.85 -26.64 -6.49
C ALA A 845 -26.06 -27.74 -5.73
N GLY A 846 -24.93 -27.42 -5.09
CA GLY A 846 -24.06 -28.39 -4.40
C GLY A 846 -24.38 -28.63 -2.91
N GLY A 847 -25.03 -27.69 -2.23
CA GLY A 847 -25.37 -27.80 -0.80
C GLY A 847 -24.20 -27.64 0.17
N ASP A 848 -24.52 -27.54 1.47
CA ASP A 848 -23.60 -27.05 2.52
C ASP A 848 -22.28 -27.84 2.61
N LYS A 849 -22.34 -29.16 2.42
CA LYS A 849 -21.18 -30.06 2.49
C LYS A 849 -20.19 -29.84 1.33
N GLN A 850 -20.68 -29.62 0.11
CA GLN A 850 -19.84 -29.48 -1.07
C GLN A 850 -18.95 -28.25 -0.98
N THR A 851 -19.50 -27.10 -0.59
CA THR A 851 -18.75 -25.83 -0.43
C THR A 851 -17.63 -25.95 0.61
N VAL A 852 -17.85 -26.70 1.69
CA VAL A 852 -16.81 -26.96 2.71
C VAL A 852 -15.74 -27.89 2.15
N VAL A 853 -16.11 -28.97 1.45
CA VAL A 853 -15.14 -29.89 0.81
C VAL A 853 -14.29 -29.17 -0.23
N GLU A 854 -14.88 -28.30 -1.04
CA GLU A 854 -14.18 -27.44 -2.01
C GLU A 854 -13.20 -26.49 -1.33
N PHE A 855 -13.60 -25.83 -0.23
CA PHE A 855 -12.71 -24.98 0.55
C PHE A 855 -11.51 -25.74 1.12
N PHE A 856 -11.71 -26.88 1.78
CA PHE A 856 -10.60 -27.68 2.32
C PHE A 856 -9.65 -28.18 1.21
N THR A 857 -10.21 -28.56 0.05
CA THR A 857 -9.43 -28.93 -1.13
C THR A 857 -8.59 -27.75 -1.66
N GLN A 858 -9.17 -26.54 -1.74
CA GLN A 858 -8.46 -25.32 -2.16
C GLN A 858 -7.34 -24.91 -1.19
N LYS A 859 -7.47 -25.25 0.09
CA LYS A 859 -6.47 -24.94 1.15
C LYS A 859 -5.46 -26.08 1.36
N GLU A 860 -5.40 -27.06 0.45
CA GLU A 860 -4.48 -28.21 0.47
C GLU A 860 -4.58 -29.06 1.77
N CYS A 861 -5.77 -29.10 2.39
CA CYS A 861 -5.99 -29.62 3.74
C CYS A 861 -6.96 -30.82 3.74
N PRO A 862 -6.74 -31.86 4.58
CA PRO A 862 -7.65 -33.01 4.70
C PRO A 862 -9.10 -32.59 4.98
N HIS A 863 -10.06 -33.26 4.33
CA HIS A 863 -11.48 -32.98 4.53
C HIS A 863 -11.93 -33.29 5.97
N PRO A 864 -12.90 -32.55 6.54
CA PRO A 864 -13.43 -32.83 7.87
C PRO A 864 -13.97 -34.26 7.98
N GLN A 865 -13.53 -35.01 8.98
CA GLN A 865 -13.97 -36.39 9.20
C GLN A 865 -15.33 -36.41 9.90
N GLU A 866 -16.32 -37.08 9.30
CA GLU A 866 -17.61 -37.35 9.91
C GLU A 866 -17.48 -38.46 10.97
N ASP A 867 -17.82 -38.14 12.22
CA ASP A 867 -18.03 -39.10 13.30
C ASP A 867 -19.54 -39.14 13.62
N ILE A 868 -20.17 -40.29 13.38
CA ILE A 868 -21.63 -40.43 13.36
C ILE A 868 -22.04 -41.58 14.29
N LEU A 869 -22.83 -41.25 15.30
CA LEU A 869 -23.32 -42.17 16.32
C LEU A 869 -24.86 -42.22 16.29
N THR A 870 -25.44 -43.40 16.43
CA THR A 870 -26.89 -43.55 16.67
C THR A 870 -27.13 -43.50 18.18
N THR A 871 -28.02 -42.63 18.64
CA THR A 871 -28.39 -42.51 20.06
C THR A 871 -29.45 -43.54 20.44
N SER A 872 -29.60 -43.82 21.74
CA SER A 872 -30.50 -44.85 22.27
C SER A 872 -31.99 -44.57 22.04
N ASP A 873 -32.35 -43.36 21.62
CA ASP A 873 -33.69 -42.92 21.21
C ASP A 873 -33.90 -42.94 19.68
N GLY A 874 -32.96 -43.52 18.92
CA GLY A 874 -33.05 -43.69 17.46
C GLY A 874 -32.72 -42.43 16.65
N ARG A 875 -32.21 -41.36 17.28
CA ARG A 875 -31.69 -40.18 16.58
C ARG A 875 -30.24 -40.40 16.13
N PHE A 876 -29.77 -39.55 15.22
CA PHE A 876 -28.40 -39.57 14.70
C PHE A 876 -27.65 -38.35 15.21
N ARG A 877 -26.46 -38.57 15.74
CA ARG A 877 -25.55 -37.57 16.29
C ARG A 877 -24.30 -37.49 15.40
N CYS A 878 -24.02 -36.31 14.83
CA CYS A 878 -22.85 -36.06 13.98
C CYS A 878 -21.90 -35.05 14.65
N THR A 879 -20.59 -35.35 14.61
CA THR A 879 -19.50 -34.44 14.95
C THR A 879 -18.52 -34.41 13.78
N LEU A 880 -18.11 -33.23 13.32
CA LEU A 880 -17.05 -33.09 12.31
C LEU A 880 -15.71 -32.85 12.99
N LYS A 881 -14.74 -33.74 12.75
CA LYS A 881 -13.38 -33.63 13.29
C LYS A 881 -12.47 -32.99 12.25
N ILE A 882 -11.99 -31.79 12.54
CA ILE A 882 -11.06 -31.05 11.69
C ILE A 882 -9.66 -31.26 12.25
N LYS A 883 -8.74 -31.79 11.42
CA LYS A 883 -7.32 -31.93 11.78
C LYS A 883 -6.46 -31.75 10.54
N GLY A 884 -5.77 -30.62 10.45
CA GLY A 884 -4.86 -30.34 9.32
C GLY A 884 -4.25 -28.94 9.38
N ALA A 885 -3.35 -28.67 8.43
CA ALA A 885 -2.77 -27.35 8.22
C ALA A 885 -3.55 -26.61 7.12
N LEU A 886 -4.09 -25.43 7.44
CA LEU A 886 -4.75 -24.55 6.48
C LEU A 886 -3.78 -23.44 6.08
N THR A 887 -3.52 -23.32 4.78
CA THR A 887 -2.61 -22.29 4.23
C THR A 887 -3.39 -21.13 3.63
N PHE A 888 -3.14 -19.91 4.11
CA PHE A 888 -3.75 -18.67 3.64
C PHE A 888 -2.68 -17.79 2.98
N ARG A 889 -2.95 -17.27 1.78
CA ARG A 889 -2.03 -16.42 1.01
C ARG A 889 -2.57 -14.99 1.00
N SER A 890 -1.71 -13.97 0.99
CA SER A 890 -2.16 -12.57 0.87
C SER A 890 -2.83 -12.35 -0.50
N PRO A 891 -4.00 -11.69 -0.56
CA PRO A 891 -4.76 -11.56 -1.81
C PRO A 891 -4.11 -10.62 -2.83
N VAL A 892 -3.10 -9.84 -2.40
CA VAL A 892 -2.27 -8.97 -3.24
C VAL A 892 -0.79 -9.14 -2.89
N GLY A 893 0.08 -8.84 -3.85
CA GLY A 893 1.50 -8.59 -3.61
C GLY A 893 1.69 -7.19 -2.99
N THR A 894 2.68 -7.06 -2.11
CA THR A 894 3.01 -5.78 -1.45
C THR A 894 4.49 -5.46 -1.62
N SER A 895 4.90 -4.19 -1.50
CA SER A 895 6.32 -3.80 -1.58
C SER A 895 7.13 -4.14 -0.30
N LYS A 896 6.49 -4.69 0.74
CA LYS A 896 7.09 -4.91 2.07
C LYS A 896 6.70 -6.27 2.64
N LYS A 897 7.67 -7.17 2.84
CA LYS A 897 7.50 -8.50 3.50
C LYS A 897 6.61 -8.48 4.75
N LYS A 898 6.80 -7.50 5.64
CA LYS A 898 6.01 -7.35 6.88
C LYS A 898 4.52 -7.08 6.63
N GLU A 899 4.19 -6.43 5.51
CA GLU A 899 2.82 -6.11 5.11
C GLU A 899 2.15 -7.32 4.45
N ALA A 900 2.87 -8.02 3.58
CA ALA A 900 2.47 -9.30 3.00
C ALA A 900 2.07 -10.32 4.09
N ASP A 901 2.92 -10.48 5.11
CA ASP A 901 2.64 -11.34 6.27
C ASP A 901 1.39 -10.90 7.07
N GLN A 902 1.16 -9.60 7.23
CA GLN A 902 -0.02 -9.07 7.93
C GLN A 902 -1.31 -9.26 7.11
N LEU A 903 -1.25 -9.18 5.79
CA LEU A 903 -2.38 -9.48 4.91
C LEU A 903 -2.70 -10.98 4.87
N ALA A 904 -1.68 -11.84 4.85
CA ALA A 904 -1.89 -13.29 4.99
C ALA A 904 -2.51 -13.65 6.35
N ALA A 905 -2.03 -13.02 7.44
CA ALA A 905 -2.63 -13.17 8.77
C ALA A 905 -4.08 -12.65 8.82
N LYS A 906 -4.38 -11.54 8.15
CA LYS A 906 -5.75 -11.02 8.03
C LYS A 906 -6.65 -12.03 7.30
N GLU A 907 -6.18 -12.61 6.20
CA GLU A 907 -6.96 -13.59 5.42
C GLU A 907 -7.22 -14.89 6.20
N ALA A 908 -6.25 -15.33 7.00
CA ALA A 908 -6.46 -16.42 7.95
C ALA A 908 -7.50 -16.04 9.03
N LEU A 909 -7.46 -14.82 9.57
CA LEU A 909 -8.45 -14.37 10.57
C LEU A 909 -9.85 -14.26 9.97
N ASN A 910 -10.02 -13.68 8.77
CA ASN A 910 -11.31 -13.59 8.06
C ASN A 910 -12.03 -14.95 7.99
N HIS A 911 -11.27 -16.02 7.72
CA HIS A 911 -11.78 -17.39 7.57
C HIS A 911 -11.78 -18.22 8.86
N LEU A 912 -11.12 -17.78 9.93
CA LEU A 912 -11.05 -18.51 11.20
C LEU A 912 -11.78 -17.77 12.33
N GLU A 913 -12.41 -16.63 12.06
CA GLU A 913 -13.10 -15.79 13.04
C GLU A 913 -14.19 -16.55 13.83
N GLY A 914 -15.04 -17.33 13.14
CA GLY A 914 -16.04 -18.17 13.80
C GLY A 914 -15.44 -19.38 14.53
N LEU A 915 -14.26 -19.86 14.11
CA LEU A 915 -13.54 -20.94 14.79
C LEU A 915 -12.72 -20.47 16.01
N LEU A 916 -12.25 -19.21 16.05
CA LEU A 916 -11.31 -18.66 17.03
C LEU A 916 -11.83 -17.44 17.82
N SER A 917 -13.04 -16.95 17.54
CA SER A 917 -13.73 -15.87 18.28
C SER A 917 -12.91 -14.58 18.48
N VAL A 918 -12.85 -13.76 17.43
CA VAL A 918 -11.91 -12.63 17.32
C VAL A 918 -12.61 -11.27 17.45
N CYS A 919 -11.89 -10.26 17.95
CA CYS A 919 -12.21 -8.85 17.77
C CYS A 919 -10.93 -8.02 17.97
N GLY A 920 -10.60 -7.12 17.04
CA GLY A 920 -9.45 -6.21 17.18
C GLY A 920 -8.93 -5.62 15.87
N ASP A 921 -8.92 -4.28 15.78
CA ASP A 921 -8.38 -3.55 14.63
C ASP A 921 -6.87 -3.27 14.77
N LYS A 922 -6.10 -3.82 13.81
CA LYS A 922 -4.65 -3.66 13.58
C LYS A 922 -3.76 -4.67 14.35
N ASN A 923 -2.66 -5.08 13.68
CA ASN A 923 -1.74 -6.17 14.05
C ASN A 923 -2.31 -7.60 13.99
N TYR A 924 -2.91 -7.96 12.86
CA TYR A 924 -3.40 -9.30 12.53
C TYR A 924 -2.39 -10.43 12.83
N LYS A 925 -1.09 -10.23 12.55
CA LYS A 925 -0.04 -11.23 12.82
C LYS A 925 0.11 -11.56 14.31
N GLY A 926 0.03 -10.55 15.17
CA GLY A 926 0.05 -10.74 16.63
C GLY A 926 -1.23 -11.37 17.14
N ILE A 927 -2.38 -10.87 16.67
CA ILE A 927 -3.72 -11.39 17.04
C ILE A 927 -3.82 -12.89 16.71
N LEU A 928 -3.44 -13.31 15.49
CA LEU A 928 -3.47 -14.73 15.09
C LEU A 928 -2.53 -15.60 15.95
N GLN A 929 -1.36 -15.10 16.32
CA GLN A 929 -0.43 -15.81 17.22
C GLN A 929 -1.01 -15.97 18.64
N GLU A 930 -1.66 -14.94 19.18
CA GLU A 930 -2.26 -14.96 20.51
C GLU A 930 -3.48 -15.90 20.58
N LEU A 931 -4.32 -15.91 19.53
CA LEU A 931 -5.50 -16.77 19.45
C LEU A 931 -5.13 -18.25 19.36
N LEU A 932 -4.13 -18.61 18.55
CA LEU A 932 -3.67 -20.00 18.42
C LEU A 932 -3.00 -20.50 19.72
N ALA A 933 -2.33 -19.61 20.46
CA ALA A 933 -1.84 -19.90 21.81
C ALA A 933 -2.99 -20.12 22.81
N LYS A 934 -4.06 -19.31 22.75
CA LYS A 934 -5.26 -19.45 23.61
C LYS A 934 -6.07 -20.72 23.32
N HIS A 935 -6.23 -21.10 22.05
CA HIS A 935 -7.06 -22.23 21.64
C HIS A 935 -6.34 -23.60 21.62
N GLN A 936 -5.15 -23.70 22.24
CA GLN A 936 -4.40 -24.96 22.43
C GLN A 936 -4.10 -25.76 21.14
N THR A 937 -4.06 -25.13 19.96
CA THR A 937 -3.66 -25.82 18.72
C THR A 937 -2.15 -26.11 18.65
N GLY A 938 -1.36 -25.58 19.62
CA GLY A 938 0.02 -25.98 19.92
C GLY A 938 1.09 -25.45 18.96
N SER A 939 0.81 -25.44 17.65
CA SER A 939 1.69 -24.87 16.63
C SER A 939 1.63 -23.34 16.65
N LYS A 940 2.79 -22.68 16.63
CA LYS A 940 2.87 -21.27 16.20
C LYS A 940 2.50 -21.20 14.71
N PRO A 941 1.74 -20.20 14.25
CA PRO A 941 1.47 -20.03 12.82
C PRO A 941 2.76 -19.77 12.07
N GLU A 942 3.01 -20.58 11.03
CA GLU A 942 4.22 -20.51 10.22
C GLU A 942 4.05 -19.48 9.10
N TYR A 943 5.02 -18.58 8.95
CA TYR A 943 5.00 -17.53 7.93
C TYR A 943 6.10 -17.78 6.90
N SER A 944 5.70 -17.93 5.65
CA SER A 944 6.61 -17.90 4.49
C SER A 944 6.21 -16.74 3.58
N THR A 945 7.19 -16.06 3.00
CA THR A 945 6.93 -14.94 2.09
C THR A 945 7.66 -15.21 0.79
N LYS A 946 6.93 -15.34 -0.32
CA LYS A 946 7.53 -15.47 -1.65
C LYS A 946 7.81 -14.08 -2.21
N VAL A 947 9.04 -13.87 -2.69
CA VAL A 947 9.39 -12.70 -3.48
C VAL A 947 8.98 -12.99 -4.91
N ILE A 948 8.03 -12.23 -5.44
CA ILE A 948 7.74 -12.16 -6.86
C ILE A 948 8.59 -11.02 -7.42
N VAL A 949 9.63 -11.39 -8.16
CA VAL A 949 10.22 -10.48 -9.15
C VAL A 949 9.19 -10.38 -10.26
N THR A 950 8.68 -9.19 -10.54
CA THR A 950 7.54 -9.00 -11.47
C THR A 950 7.96 -9.07 -12.95
N GLY A 951 8.52 -10.21 -13.35
CA GLY A 951 8.34 -10.70 -14.72
C GLY A 951 6.87 -11.13 -14.91
N PRO A 952 6.26 -11.02 -16.11
CA PRO A 952 4.79 -11.00 -16.21
C PRO A 952 4.03 -12.33 -16.00
N TRP A 953 4.72 -13.46 -15.75
CA TRP A 953 4.18 -14.78 -16.13
C TRP A 953 4.08 -15.86 -15.03
N GLU A 954 4.70 -15.73 -13.85
CA GLU A 954 4.75 -16.81 -12.82
C GLU A 954 3.43 -17.01 -12.02
N GLN A 955 2.27 -17.01 -12.67
CA GLN A 955 0.99 -17.50 -12.13
C GLN A 955 0.26 -18.45 -13.10
N ILE A 956 0.99 -19.44 -13.60
CA ILE A 956 0.43 -20.65 -14.23
C ILE A 956 1.03 -21.87 -13.50
N GLY A 957 0.29 -22.38 -12.51
CA GLY A 957 0.67 -23.46 -11.60
C GLY A 957 -0.38 -23.65 -10.52
#